data_AF-A0A544Z285-F1
#
_entry.id   AF-A0A544Z285-F1
#
_cell.length_a   1.000
_cell.length_b   1.000
_cell.length_c   1.000
_cell.angle_alpha   90.00
_cell.angle_beta   90.00
_cell.angle_gamma   90.00
#
_symmetry.space_group_name_H-M   'P 1'
#
loop_
_entity.id
_entity.type
_entity.pdbx_description
1 polymer ?
#
loop_
_entity_poly.entity_id
_entity_poly.type
_entity_poly.pdbx_seq_one_letter_code
_entity_poly.pdbx_strand_id
1 'polypeptide(L)'
;MLPPPTHFGDPPQMRTRALSTGALPRSRRRIALVAAAAVSGGLLVGLAQTPASAAVSCDVQYALNSWGSGSGGFTASLDIKNLGDPVSNWTLRFDFPNGQRLSNGWSANWSQSGSTVTATSMSWNGNLGTGATTNIGFQGTWSGSNNKPASFSINGVTCGATVSPSPSPSPSPTRSPSPSPSPTRSPSPSPSPTLSPSPSPSPSTSPTPGTDNEYIKNFMTMYNKIHDPANGYFSPEGVPYHSVETLLVEAPDQGHETTSEAFSYYLWLEAMYGKITGDWTKFNTAWTTMEKYIIPSHADQPTNDKYDASKPATYAGEWNDISQYPSRLDSGVSVGTDPIANELKSAYGTSDIYGMHWLLDVDNTYGFGRCGDGTTKPAYINTYQRGPEESVFETIPQPSCDTFKFGGPNGFLDLFTGDASYAKQWKYTNAPDADARAVQAAYWALTWATEQGKQSQISTAVSNAAKMGDYLRYAMYDKYFKQPNCTSTSCPAGTGKNASNYLLSWYYAWGGAYDTSAGWAWRIGSSHNHGGYQNPMAAWALSNVNALKPKGSTAVSDWSTSLTRQLQFYKWLQSAEGGIAGGATNSWEGHYASPPSSLPKFFGMAYDWQPVYHDPPSNQWFGFQAWSMERVAELYYATGNADAKTILDKWVAWALSGTTVNSDGTFQIPSTLRWTGQPDASFSGSGMPSANTGLHVTIQDYTDDIGVAGSYAKTLMFYAAKSGNAQAKSTAKALLDGIWKNNQDAKGVSVAETKADYNRLDDPIYVPSGWSGKMPNGDPINSNSTFISIRSWYKNDPDWSKVQSYLNGGSAPVFHYHRFWAQTDVATALGQYGLLFPNG
;
A
#
# COMPACT_ATOMS: atom_id res chain seq x y z
N MET A 1 10.58 -45.63 45.55
CA MET A 1 11.02 -46.12 46.87
C MET A 1 11.27 -44.88 47.71
N LEU A 2 10.42 -44.62 48.72
CA LEU A 2 10.40 -43.40 49.57
C LEU A 2 10.14 -42.03 48.85
N PRO A 3 9.77 -40.95 49.60
CA PRO A 3 9.12 -39.75 49.04
C PRO A 3 9.79 -38.39 49.39
N PRO A 4 9.29 -37.25 48.85
CA PRO A 4 9.48 -35.89 49.40
C PRO A 4 8.47 -35.63 50.57
N PRO A 5 8.32 -34.40 51.15
CA PRO A 5 9.09 -33.14 51.09
C PRO A 5 9.49 -32.62 52.50
N THR A 6 9.98 -31.36 52.64
CA THR A 6 9.42 -30.31 53.57
C THR A 6 10.19 -28.96 53.50
N HIS A 7 9.58 -27.88 54.05
CA HIS A 7 10.06 -26.48 54.07
C HIS A 7 10.74 -26.05 55.39
N PHE A 8 11.45 -24.90 55.33
CA PHE A 8 11.39 -23.72 56.24
C PHE A 8 12.76 -23.16 56.69
N GLY A 9 12.88 -21.82 56.77
CA GLY A 9 13.98 -21.13 57.46
C GLY A 9 14.35 -19.74 56.91
N ASP A 10 13.79 -18.67 57.47
CA ASP A 10 14.22 -17.28 57.24
C ASP A 10 15.51 -16.90 58.03
N PRO A 11 16.27 -15.88 57.61
CA PRO A 11 17.58 -15.55 58.20
C PRO A 11 17.50 -14.64 59.45
N PRO A 12 18.39 -14.84 60.45
CA PRO A 12 18.52 -13.95 61.61
C PRO A 12 19.46 -12.74 61.36
N GLN A 13 19.25 -11.65 62.11
CA GLN A 13 20.04 -10.41 62.01
C GLN A 13 21.00 -10.15 63.20
N MET A 14 21.93 -9.21 62.97
CA MET A 14 22.59 -8.29 63.92
C MET A 14 23.67 -8.79 64.92
N ARG A 15 24.85 -8.14 64.84
CA ARG A 15 25.56 -7.39 65.93
C ARG A 15 26.87 -6.78 65.37
N THR A 16 27.05 -5.46 65.12
CA THR A 16 27.10 -4.25 65.99
C THR A 16 28.43 -3.97 66.72
N ARG A 17 29.19 -2.94 66.29
CA ARG A 17 29.86 -1.83 67.06
C ARG A 17 30.96 -1.16 66.19
N ALA A 18 30.96 0.15 65.92
CA ALA A 18 31.30 1.33 66.76
C ALA A 18 32.81 1.71 66.63
N LEU A 19 33.28 2.98 66.62
CA LEU A 19 32.65 4.29 66.96
C LEU A 19 33.50 5.49 66.40
N SER A 20 32.83 6.60 65.98
CA SER A 20 33.26 8.04 66.09
C SER A 20 34.58 8.58 65.48
N THR A 21 34.83 9.90 65.30
CA THR A 21 34.09 11.17 65.59
C THR A 21 34.31 12.24 64.48
N GLY A 22 33.35 13.16 64.28
CA GLY A 22 33.55 14.49 63.67
C GLY A 22 32.21 15.21 63.40
N ALA A 23 32.06 16.52 63.70
CA ALA A 23 30.73 17.16 63.82
C ALA A 23 30.55 18.57 63.20
N LEU A 24 29.28 18.90 62.93
CA LEU A 24 28.71 20.16 62.38
C LEU A 24 28.68 21.32 63.42
N PRO A 25 28.38 22.59 63.04
CA PRO A 25 26.97 23.03 63.09
C PRO A 25 26.52 24.14 62.08
N ARG A 26 25.21 24.42 62.12
CA ARG A 26 24.41 25.39 61.32
C ARG A 26 24.54 26.85 61.78
N SER A 27 24.05 27.82 60.97
CA SER A 27 23.23 28.93 61.49
C SER A 27 22.21 29.49 60.46
N ARG A 28 21.35 30.44 60.88
CA ARG A 28 20.31 31.16 60.10
C ARG A 28 20.19 32.61 60.61
N ARG A 29 19.91 33.61 59.75
CA ARG A 29 19.18 34.86 60.15
C ARG A 29 18.48 35.57 58.97
N ARG A 30 18.10 36.85 59.09
CA ARG A 30 16.96 37.47 58.38
C ARG A 30 16.98 39.02 58.48
N ILE A 31 16.21 39.70 57.60
CA ILE A 31 15.55 41.05 57.76
C ILE A 31 16.47 42.30 57.67
N ALA A 32 16.07 43.51 57.19
CA ALA A 32 15.11 43.99 56.14
C ALA A 32 15.14 45.56 56.01
N LEU A 33 14.60 46.15 54.91
CA LEU A 33 14.16 47.58 54.73
C LEU A 33 15.29 48.68 54.80
N VAL A 34 15.20 50.00 54.50
CA VAL A 34 14.33 51.01 53.77
C VAL A 34 15.24 52.28 53.55
N ALA A 35 15.04 53.33 52.72
CA ALA A 35 13.94 54.01 52.00
C ALA A 35 14.35 54.36 50.51
N ALA A 36 13.63 55.04 49.59
CA ALA A 36 12.84 56.31 49.47
C ALA A 36 13.68 57.61 49.33
N ALA A 37 13.50 58.50 48.33
CA ALA A 37 12.58 58.61 47.16
C ALA A 37 13.28 59.43 46.01
N ALA A 38 12.70 60.03 44.94
CA ALA A 38 11.33 60.37 44.50
C ALA A 38 11.25 60.75 42.97
N VAL A 39 10.04 61.02 42.44
CA VAL A 39 9.59 62.04 41.43
C VAL A 39 10.53 62.42 40.24
N SER A 40 10.13 62.42 38.96
CA SER A 40 8.86 62.14 38.21
C SER A 40 9.17 61.98 36.70
N GLY A 41 8.33 61.40 35.83
CA GLY A 41 7.00 60.77 35.98
C GLY A 41 6.39 60.42 34.60
N GLY A 42 5.21 59.77 34.58
CA GLY A 42 4.47 59.41 33.36
C GLY A 42 3.49 58.26 33.60
N LEU A 43 2.27 58.33 33.06
CA LEU A 43 1.20 57.34 33.30
C LEU A 43 1.22 56.20 32.27
N LEU A 44 1.01 54.96 32.74
CA LEU A 44 0.13 53.97 32.11
C LEU A 44 -0.43 53.03 33.20
N VAL A 45 -1.68 52.61 33.06
CA VAL A 45 -2.34 51.70 34.03
C VAL A 45 -2.15 50.26 33.57
N GLY A 46 -1.36 49.49 34.32
CA GLY A 46 -1.16 48.07 34.07
C GLY A 46 -2.35 47.24 34.53
N LEU A 47 -3.18 46.76 33.60
CA LEU A 47 -4.06 45.63 33.84
C LEU A 47 -3.20 44.36 33.98
N ALA A 48 -3.41 43.60 35.06
CA ALA A 48 -2.73 42.33 35.25
C ALA A 48 -3.27 41.30 34.25
N GLN A 49 -2.53 41.08 33.15
CA GLN A 49 -2.84 40.03 32.20
C GLN A 49 -2.59 38.66 32.84
N THR A 50 -3.65 37.87 33.02
CA THR A 50 -3.53 36.42 33.08
C THR A 50 -2.88 35.93 31.79
N PRO A 51 -1.93 34.98 31.81
CA PRO A 51 -1.42 34.40 30.57
C PRO A 51 -2.59 33.77 29.82
N ALA A 52 -2.81 34.20 28.58
CA ALA A 52 -3.81 33.60 27.72
C ALA A 52 -3.32 32.21 27.31
N SER A 53 -3.90 31.16 27.87
CA SER A 53 -3.73 29.81 27.35
C SER A 53 -4.22 29.79 25.91
N ALA A 54 -3.36 29.38 24.98
CA ALA A 54 -3.74 29.15 23.60
C ALA A 54 -4.83 28.06 23.52
N ALA A 55 -5.62 28.10 22.44
CA ALA A 55 -6.79 27.25 22.30
C ALA A 55 -6.40 25.80 21.97
N VAL A 56 -6.15 24.99 23.02
CA VAL A 56 -6.03 23.54 22.90
C VAL A 56 -7.40 22.95 22.58
N SER A 57 -7.76 22.95 21.30
CA SER A 57 -8.77 22.02 20.79
C SER A 57 -8.20 20.60 20.83
N CYS A 58 -9.02 19.61 21.12
CA CYS A 58 -8.64 18.21 21.10
C CYS A 58 -9.83 17.32 20.73
N ASP A 59 -9.52 16.15 20.17
CA ASP A 59 -10.43 15.01 20.03
C ASP A 59 -9.84 13.83 20.84
N VAL A 60 -10.71 13.03 21.46
CA VAL A 60 -10.32 11.85 22.26
C VAL A 60 -11.30 10.72 21.99
N GLN A 61 -10.83 9.72 21.23
CA GLN A 61 -11.63 8.55 20.89
C GLN A 61 -11.43 7.46 21.94
N TYR A 62 -12.51 6.89 22.46
CA TYR A 62 -12.47 5.89 23.54
C TYR A 62 -13.03 4.54 23.05
N ALA A 63 -12.14 3.62 22.71
CA ALA A 63 -12.47 2.24 22.41
C ALA A 63 -12.54 1.43 23.72
N LEU A 64 -13.60 0.64 23.89
CA LEU A 64 -13.90 -0.11 25.11
C LEU A 64 -14.13 -1.59 24.78
N ASN A 65 -13.39 -2.48 25.44
CA ASN A 65 -13.63 -3.92 25.42
C ASN A 65 -13.84 -4.40 26.86
N SER A 66 -15.01 -4.96 27.17
CA SER A 66 -15.41 -5.29 28.54
C SER A 66 -16.01 -6.68 28.66
N TRP A 67 -15.69 -7.37 29.76
CA TRP A 67 -16.15 -8.73 30.06
C TRP A 67 -16.75 -8.83 31.47
N GLY A 68 -17.52 -9.91 31.70
CA GLY A 68 -18.25 -10.16 32.94
C GLY A 68 -19.74 -9.86 32.83
N SER A 69 -20.50 -10.18 33.89
CA SER A 69 -21.95 -9.95 33.98
C SER A 69 -22.29 -9.53 35.41
N GLY A 70 -22.97 -8.40 35.58
CA GLY A 70 -23.14 -7.73 36.88
C GLY A 70 -21.87 -7.11 37.46
N SER A 71 -20.70 -7.71 37.22
CA SER A 71 -19.37 -7.16 37.49
C SER A 71 -18.32 -7.84 36.62
N GLY A 72 -17.19 -7.17 36.39
CA GLY A 72 -16.07 -7.76 35.66
C GLY A 72 -14.92 -6.80 35.37
N GLY A 73 -14.18 -7.08 34.30
CA GLY A 73 -13.03 -6.29 33.86
C GLY A 73 -13.28 -5.62 32.51
N PHE A 74 -12.39 -4.70 32.14
CA PHE A 74 -12.34 -4.10 30.81
C PHE A 74 -10.94 -3.60 30.46
N THR A 75 -10.64 -3.52 29.17
CA THR A 75 -9.57 -2.69 28.60
C THR A 75 -10.19 -1.50 27.89
N ALA A 76 -9.47 -0.38 27.91
CA ALA A 76 -9.80 0.81 27.12
C ALA A 76 -8.55 1.29 26.37
N SER A 77 -8.74 1.62 25.10
CA SER A 77 -7.74 2.27 24.24
C SER A 77 -8.24 3.67 23.89
N LEU A 78 -7.34 4.64 23.93
CA LEU A 78 -7.63 6.06 23.83
C LEU A 78 -6.67 6.73 22.85
N ASP A 79 -7.21 7.22 21.75
CA ASP A 79 -6.49 8.05 20.79
C ASP A 79 -6.69 9.52 21.16
N ILE A 80 -5.63 10.17 21.64
CA ILE A 80 -5.62 11.60 21.95
C ILE A 80 -5.09 12.34 20.73
N LYS A 81 -5.95 13.10 20.05
CA LYS A 81 -5.56 13.97 18.93
C LYS A 81 -5.52 15.43 19.38
N ASN A 82 -4.39 16.09 19.23
CA ASN A 82 -4.29 17.54 19.41
C ASN A 82 -4.84 18.24 18.16
N LEU A 83 -5.71 19.23 18.34
CA LEU A 83 -6.30 20.06 17.29
C LEU A 83 -6.01 21.56 17.50
N GLY A 84 -5.28 21.92 18.55
CA GLY A 84 -4.77 23.26 18.82
C GLY A 84 -3.24 23.33 18.68
N ASP A 85 -2.64 24.36 19.29
CA ASP A 85 -1.19 24.58 19.26
C ASP A 85 -0.39 23.36 19.78
N PRO A 86 0.85 23.11 19.28
CA PRO A 86 1.69 22.01 19.73
C PRO A 86 1.94 22.02 21.25
N VAL A 87 1.80 20.87 21.90
CA VAL A 87 2.11 20.71 23.33
C VAL A 87 3.32 19.80 23.52
N SER A 88 4.26 20.20 24.37
CA SER A 88 5.48 19.42 24.69
C SER A 88 5.27 18.38 25.79
N ASN A 89 4.16 18.49 26.52
CA ASN A 89 3.64 17.49 27.45
C ASN A 89 2.11 17.60 27.53
N TRP A 90 1.43 16.49 27.77
CA TRP A 90 -0.03 16.46 27.92
C TRP A 90 -0.48 15.72 29.18
N THR A 91 -1.62 16.16 29.71
CA THR A 91 -2.33 15.55 30.84
C THR A 91 -3.78 15.33 30.42
N LEU A 92 -4.17 14.08 30.20
CA LEU A 92 -5.55 13.68 29.98
C LEU A 92 -6.27 13.54 31.33
N ARG A 93 -7.46 14.11 31.44
CA ARG A 93 -8.35 13.92 32.59
C ARG A 93 -9.80 13.68 32.16
N PHE A 94 -10.44 12.70 32.78
CA PHE A 94 -11.85 12.34 32.62
C PHE A 94 -12.41 11.70 33.91
N ASP A 95 -13.72 11.50 34.00
CA ASP A 95 -14.39 10.86 35.14
C ASP A 95 -15.11 9.57 34.72
N PHE A 96 -15.01 8.52 35.55
CA PHE A 96 -15.75 7.28 35.40
C PHE A 96 -17.20 7.42 35.87
N PRO A 97 -18.22 7.19 35.00
CA PRO A 97 -19.62 7.48 35.32
C PRO A 97 -20.30 6.44 36.21
N ASN A 98 -19.75 5.23 36.35
CA ASN A 98 -20.37 4.11 37.07
C ASN A 98 -19.48 3.53 38.17
N GLY A 99 -18.56 4.34 38.71
CA GLY A 99 -17.72 3.94 39.84
C GLY A 99 -16.62 2.93 39.49
N GLN A 100 -16.27 2.80 38.20
CA GLN A 100 -15.19 1.92 37.74
C GLN A 100 -13.83 2.21 38.43
N ARG A 101 -12.92 1.23 38.38
CA ARG A 101 -11.59 1.29 39.00
C ARG A 101 -10.49 0.91 38.01
N LEU A 102 -9.60 1.86 37.75
CA LEU A 102 -8.30 1.66 37.09
C LEU A 102 -7.50 0.57 37.83
N SER A 103 -6.85 -0.32 37.09
CA SER A 103 -6.02 -1.41 37.64
C SER A 103 -4.54 -1.23 37.26
N ASN A 104 -4.23 -1.07 35.98
CA ASN A 104 -2.99 -0.47 35.49
C ASN A 104 -3.22 0.14 34.09
N GLY A 105 -2.20 0.75 33.50
CA GLY A 105 -2.22 1.10 32.08
C GLY A 105 -0.83 1.25 31.48
N TRP A 106 -0.79 1.52 30.17
CA TRP A 106 0.40 1.66 29.34
C TRP A 106 0.43 3.02 28.63
N SER A 107 1.56 3.36 28.03
CA SER A 107 1.84 4.61 27.28
C SER A 107 1.59 5.93 28.02
N ALA A 108 1.29 5.91 29.32
CA ALA A 108 1.13 7.07 30.18
C ALA A 108 1.37 6.70 31.64
N ASN A 109 1.61 7.70 32.49
CA ASN A 109 1.57 7.53 33.94
C ASN A 109 0.11 7.71 34.40
N TRP A 110 -0.54 6.60 34.78
CA TRP A 110 -1.96 6.56 35.12
C TRP A 110 -2.22 6.69 36.64
N SER A 111 -3.28 7.41 37.01
CA SER A 111 -3.75 7.54 38.40
C SER A 111 -5.28 7.72 38.47
N GLN A 112 -5.88 7.39 39.60
CA GLN A 112 -7.31 7.64 39.87
C GLN A 112 -7.52 8.20 41.28
N SER A 113 -8.44 9.16 41.43
CA SER A 113 -8.92 9.65 42.72
C SER A 113 -10.43 9.88 42.65
N GLY A 114 -11.21 9.15 43.46
CA GLY A 114 -12.67 9.12 43.34
C GLY A 114 -13.12 8.55 42.00
N SER A 115 -13.93 9.31 41.26
CA SER A 115 -14.30 9.03 39.86
C SER A 115 -13.23 9.43 38.84
N THR A 116 -12.38 10.42 39.18
CA THR A 116 -11.46 11.05 38.23
C THR A 116 -10.28 10.13 37.93
N VAL A 117 -10.05 9.89 36.65
CA VAL A 117 -8.80 9.34 36.11
C VAL A 117 -7.94 10.48 35.56
N THR A 118 -6.64 10.41 35.80
CA THR A 118 -5.64 11.32 35.22
C THR A 118 -4.49 10.50 34.65
N ALA A 119 -4.14 10.78 33.38
CA ALA A 119 -3.01 10.19 32.69
C ALA A 119 -2.07 11.30 32.20
N THR A 120 -0.79 11.26 32.58
CA THR A 120 0.22 12.19 32.08
C THR A 120 1.17 11.50 31.12
N SER A 121 1.55 12.20 30.05
CA SER A 121 2.48 11.70 29.02
C SER A 121 3.76 11.07 29.57
N MET A 122 4.29 10.08 28.85
CA MET A 122 5.66 9.61 29.02
C MET A 122 6.65 10.59 28.38
N SER A 123 7.94 10.44 28.65
CA SER A 123 8.99 11.27 28.04
C SER A 123 9.08 11.15 26.52
N TRP A 124 8.58 10.06 25.94
CA TRP A 124 8.64 9.74 24.51
C TRP A 124 7.36 10.08 23.72
N ASN A 125 6.23 10.34 24.38
CA ASN A 125 4.98 10.79 23.72
C ASN A 125 4.42 12.11 24.26
N GLY A 126 5.19 12.87 25.05
CA GLY A 126 4.77 14.19 25.54
C GLY A 126 4.59 15.23 24.43
N ASN A 127 5.43 15.18 23.40
CA ASN A 127 5.37 16.11 22.28
C ASN A 127 4.27 15.72 21.29
N LEU A 128 3.18 16.48 21.27
CA LEU A 128 1.99 16.24 20.45
C LEU A 128 1.66 17.51 19.65
N GLY A 129 2.15 17.55 18.41
CA GLY A 129 1.93 18.66 17.47
C GLY A 129 0.46 18.82 17.04
N THR A 130 0.13 19.96 16.44
CA THR A 130 -1.21 20.20 15.86
C THR A 130 -1.53 19.12 14.82
N GLY A 131 -2.69 18.47 14.96
CA GLY A 131 -3.11 17.36 14.11
C GLY A 131 -2.52 15.99 14.49
N ALA A 132 -1.50 15.93 15.35
CA ALA A 132 -0.88 14.68 15.78
C ALA A 132 -1.75 13.92 16.79
N THR A 133 -1.64 12.59 16.76
CA THR A 133 -2.37 11.66 17.65
C THR A 133 -1.38 10.82 18.44
N THR A 134 -1.70 10.50 19.70
CA THR A 134 -0.99 9.46 20.47
C THR A 134 -1.99 8.46 21.05
N ASN A 135 -1.69 7.17 20.91
CA ASN A 135 -2.47 6.10 21.51
C ASN A 135 -1.97 5.78 22.92
N ILE A 136 -2.90 5.72 23.88
CA ILE A 136 -2.65 5.23 25.23
C ILE A 136 -3.76 4.28 25.65
N GLY A 137 -3.54 3.45 26.66
CA GLY A 137 -4.60 2.57 27.14
C GLY A 137 -4.41 2.06 28.55
N PHE A 138 -5.47 1.47 29.08
CA PHE A 138 -5.49 0.96 30.44
C PHE A 138 -6.45 -0.22 30.60
N GLN A 139 -6.33 -0.93 31.73
CA GLN A 139 -7.29 -1.94 32.17
C GLN A 139 -7.90 -1.54 33.51
N GLY A 140 -9.15 -1.94 33.71
CA GLY A 140 -9.93 -1.62 34.91
C GLY A 140 -11.00 -2.66 35.24
N THR A 141 -11.72 -2.40 36.33
CA THR A 141 -12.82 -3.23 36.83
C THR A 141 -14.09 -2.41 37.02
N TRP A 142 -15.25 -3.07 36.92
CA TRP A 142 -16.56 -2.45 36.93
C TRP A 142 -17.60 -3.31 37.68
N SER A 143 -18.67 -2.66 38.15
CA SER A 143 -19.81 -3.30 38.81
C SER A 143 -21.10 -2.55 38.48
N GLY A 144 -22.19 -3.27 38.20
CA GLY A 144 -23.48 -2.73 37.79
C GLY A 144 -23.51 -2.29 36.33
N SER A 145 -22.69 -1.30 35.94
CA SER A 145 -22.62 -0.78 34.58
C SER A 145 -21.20 -0.30 34.24
N ASN A 146 -20.90 -0.18 32.95
CA ASN A 146 -19.58 0.22 32.45
C ASN A 146 -19.69 1.19 31.25
N ASN A 147 -20.37 2.32 31.44
CA ASN A 147 -20.52 3.33 30.41
C ASN A 147 -19.19 4.07 30.18
N LYS A 148 -18.94 4.48 28.93
CA LYS A 148 -17.79 5.31 28.56
C LYS A 148 -17.84 6.67 29.26
N PRO A 149 -16.69 7.32 29.55
CA PRO A 149 -16.67 8.72 30.00
C PRO A 149 -17.35 9.64 28.97
N ALA A 150 -18.08 10.65 29.45
CA ALA A 150 -18.84 11.57 28.59
C ALA A 150 -18.08 12.84 28.17
N SER A 151 -16.93 13.10 28.80
CA SER A 151 -16.10 14.28 28.54
C SER A 151 -14.64 14.00 28.86
N PHE A 152 -13.74 14.52 28.03
CA PHE A 152 -12.29 14.45 28.20
C PHE A 152 -11.69 15.86 28.19
N SER A 153 -10.55 16.02 28.85
CA SER A 153 -9.80 17.27 28.83
C SER A 153 -8.30 17.03 28.72
N ILE A 154 -7.61 17.87 27.95
CA ILE A 154 -6.16 17.88 27.78
C ILE A 154 -5.60 19.17 28.39
N ASN A 155 -4.65 19.05 29.31
CA ASN A 155 -4.01 20.18 30.01
C ASN A 155 -5.01 21.15 30.68
N GLY A 156 -6.21 20.64 31.04
CA GLY A 156 -7.30 21.41 31.66
C GLY A 156 -8.31 22.00 30.68
N VAL A 157 -8.11 21.90 29.36
CA VAL A 157 -9.06 22.35 28.33
C VAL A 157 -9.94 21.19 27.88
N THR A 158 -11.25 21.39 27.79
CA THR A 158 -12.22 20.33 27.44
C THR A 158 -12.22 20.08 25.93
N CYS A 159 -12.06 18.82 25.53
CA CYS A 159 -12.07 18.40 24.12
C CYS A 159 -13.47 18.58 23.50
N GLY A 160 -13.52 18.85 22.19
CA GLY A 160 -14.76 19.13 21.46
C GLY A 160 -15.39 20.52 21.68
N ALA A 161 -14.75 21.43 22.43
CA ALA A 161 -15.22 22.82 22.56
C ALA A 161 -14.94 23.63 21.29
N THR A 162 -15.99 24.07 20.58
CA THR A 162 -15.87 24.84 19.34
C THR A 162 -15.40 26.27 19.59
N VAL A 163 -14.10 26.53 19.36
CA VAL A 163 -13.57 27.90 19.30
C VAL A 163 -13.91 28.56 17.97
N SER A 164 -14.72 29.62 18.02
CA SER A 164 -14.96 30.48 16.85
C SER A 164 -13.69 31.32 16.57
N PRO A 165 -13.23 31.42 15.31
CA PRO A 165 -11.99 32.14 15.00
C PRO A 165 -12.11 33.63 15.30
N SER A 166 -11.15 34.17 16.06
CA SER A 166 -11.05 35.61 16.33
C SER A 166 -10.63 36.37 15.06
N PRO A 167 -11.22 37.53 14.74
CA PRO A 167 -10.90 38.27 13.53
C PRO A 167 -9.48 38.83 13.56
N SER A 168 -8.71 38.56 12.49
CA SER A 168 -7.39 39.14 12.25
C SER A 168 -7.51 40.64 11.86
N PRO A 169 -6.61 41.54 12.30
CA PRO A 169 -6.78 42.99 12.10
C PRO A 169 -6.64 43.42 10.64
N SER A 170 -7.51 44.33 10.22
CA SER A 170 -7.61 44.84 8.85
C SER A 170 -6.52 45.90 8.54
N PRO A 171 -5.84 45.83 7.37
CA PRO A 171 -5.03 46.93 6.86
C PRO A 171 -5.93 48.10 6.40
N SER A 172 -5.43 49.34 6.54
CA SER A 172 -6.15 50.57 6.17
C SER A 172 -5.36 51.41 5.13
N PRO A 173 -6.02 52.36 4.42
CA PRO A 173 -5.86 52.42 2.97
C PRO A 173 -5.02 53.58 2.42
N THR A 174 -4.58 53.42 1.17
CA THR A 174 -3.99 54.48 0.33
C THR A 174 -4.94 54.83 -0.84
N ARG A 175 -4.88 56.06 -1.34
CA ARG A 175 -5.99 56.73 -2.07
C ARG A 175 -5.96 56.59 -3.60
N SER A 176 -7.15 56.58 -4.19
CA SER A 176 -7.41 56.89 -5.62
C SER A 176 -7.35 58.40 -5.90
N PRO A 177 -7.12 58.79 -7.17
CA PRO A 177 -8.09 59.66 -7.84
C PRO A 177 -8.60 59.10 -9.20
N SER A 178 -9.54 59.83 -9.81
CA SER A 178 -10.34 59.54 -11.04
C SER A 178 -10.54 60.88 -11.80
N PRO A 179 -11.32 61.04 -12.91
CA PRO A 179 -11.87 60.12 -13.93
C PRO A 179 -11.36 60.47 -15.38
N SER A 180 -11.83 59.90 -16.50
CA SER A 180 -13.00 60.36 -17.32
C SER A 180 -12.68 60.17 -18.84
N PRO A 181 -13.62 60.24 -19.83
CA PRO A 181 -14.95 59.63 -19.98
C PRO A 181 -15.09 58.78 -21.30
N SER A 182 -16.28 58.21 -21.55
CA SER A 182 -16.72 57.63 -22.84
C SER A 182 -17.65 58.62 -23.61
N PRO A 183 -17.91 58.48 -24.94
CA PRO A 183 -19.20 57.85 -25.35
C PRO A 183 -19.30 57.20 -26.77
N THR A 184 -20.06 56.09 -26.88
CA THR A 184 -21.02 55.66 -27.96
C THR A 184 -20.64 55.73 -29.47
N ARG A 185 -20.94 54.74 -30.34
CA ARG A 185 -22.29 54.36 -30.89
C ARG A 185 -22.22 53.07 -31.75
N SER A 186 -23.38 52.52 -32.17
CA SER A 186 -23.54 51.37 -33.10
C SER A 186 -24.47 51.74 -34.28
N PRO A 187 -24.34 51.09 -35.47
CA PRO A 187 -25.39 50.12 -35.92
C PRO A 187 -24.86 48.89 -36.73
N SER A 188 -25.77 48.13 -37.36
CA SER A 188 -25.62 46.84 -38.08
C SER A 188 -26.13 46.94 -39.56
N PRO A 189 -26.31 45.89 -40.41
CA PRO A 189 -25.72 44.52 -40.54
C PRO A 189 -25.37 44.06 -42.01
N SER A 190 -24.87 42.82 -42.20
CA SER A 190 -24.93 41.96 -43.44
C SER A 190 -24.08 42.34 -44.69
N PRO A 191 -23.88 41.46 -45.72
CA PRO A 191 -24.38 40.07 -45.93
C PRO A 191 -23.31 39.01 -46.34
N SER A 192 -23.75 37.75 -46.57
CA SER A 192 -22.94 36.59 -46.98
C SER A 192 -22.72 36.40 -48.50
N PRO A 193 -21.71 35.62 -48.93
CA PRO A 193 -21.65 34.92 -50.23
C PRO A 193 -21.98 33.41 -50.12
N THR A 194 -22.01 32.69 -51.26
CA THR A 194 -22.78 31.43 -51.44
C THR A 194 -21.95 30.20 -51.87
N LEU A 195 -22.56 29.03 -51.69
CA LEU A 195 -22.15 27.64 -51.99
C LEU A 195 -21.39 27.37 -53.31
N SER A 196 -20.64 26.25 -53.32
CA SER A 196 -20.19 25.51 -54.51
C SER A 196 -20.33 23.98 -54.27
N PRO A 197 -20.45 23.10 -55.29
CA PRO A 197 -21.15 21.81 -55.14
C PRO A 197 -20.28 20.59 -54.75
N SER A 198 -20.96 19.52 -54.30
CA SER A 198 -20.39 18.23 -53.86
C SER A 198 -20.44 17.14 -54.95
N PRO A 199 -19.46 16.22 -55.02
CA PRO A 199 -19.58 14.93 -55.70
C PRO A 199 -20.32 13.88 -54.84
N SER A 200 -20.82 12.82 -55.48
CA SER A 200 -21.63 11.75 -54.85
C SER A 200 -20.78 10.68 -54.12
N PRO A 201 -21.35 9.94 -53.14
CA PRO A 201 -20.60 8.97 -52.35
C PRO A 201 -20.44 7.60 -53.04
N SER A 202 -19.29 6.96 -52.78
CA SER A 202 -19.09 5.51 -52.90
C SER A 202 -19.25 4.85 -51.53
N PRO A 203 -19.54 3.53 -51.44
CA PRO A 203 -19.87 2.88 -50.16
C PRO A 203 -18.67 2.87 -49.21
N SER A 204 -18.85 3.51 -48.05
CA SER A 204 -17.83 3.56 -47.00
C SER A 204 -17.76 2.23 -46.24
N THR A 205 -16.54 1.73 -46.03
CA THR A 205 -16.23 0.76 -44.98
C THR A 205 -16.57 1.34 -43.61
N SER A 206 -16.83 0.47 -42.61
CA SER A 206 -17.12 0.92 -41.24
C SER A 206 -16.03 1.88 -40.73
N PRO A 207 -16.38 3.01 -40.10
CA PRO A 207 -15.40 3.99 -39.66
C PRO A 207 -14.56 3.46 -38.50
N THR A 208 -13.24 3.61 -38.62
CA THR A 208 -12.34 3.68 -37.46
C THR A 208 -12.91 4.71 -36.47
N PRO A 209 -12.89 4.46 -35.14
CA PRO A 209 -13.27 5.48 -34.16
C PRO A 209 -12.51 6.78 -34.46
N GLY A 210 -13.25 7.86 -34.72
CA GLY A 210 -12.68 9.07 -35.28
C GLY A 210 -11.62 9.65 -34.36
N THR A 211 -10.41 9.88 -34.90
CA THR A 211 -9.32 10.61 -34.24
C THR A 211 -9.72 12.04 -33.85
N ASP A 212 -10.90 12.49 -34.29
CA ASP A 212 -11.50 13.74 -33.88
C ASP A 212 -12.15 13.77 -32.49
N ASN A 213 -12.43 12.61 -31.87
CA ASN A 213 -12.99 12.54 -30.52
C ASN A 213 -12.04 13.16 -29.48
N GLU A 214 -12.58 13.99 -28.59
CA GLU A 214 -11.81 14.78 -27.63
C GLU A 214 -11.00 13.91 -26.65
N TYR A 215 -11.58 12.83 -26.11
CA TYR A 215 -10.85 11.96 -25.19
C TYR A 215 -9.73 11.16 -25.87
N ILE A 216 -9.90 10.83 -27.15
CA ILE A 216 -8.84 10.22 -27.97
C ILE A 216 -7.70 11.22 -28.20
N LYS A 217 -8.01 12.49 -28.45
CA LYS A 217 -7.01 13.58 -28.51
C LYS A 217 -6.30 13.77 -27.16
N ASN A 218 -7.03 13.71 -26.05
CA ASN A 218 -6.47 13.84 -24.70
C ASN A 218 -5.57 12.65 -24.33
N PHE A 219 -5.94 11.41 -24.69
CA PHE A 219 -5.06 10.24 -24.63
C PHE A 219 -3.77 10.48 -25.42
N MET A 220 -3.86 10.92 -26.69
CA MET A 220 -2.68 11.15 -27.52
C MET A 220 -1.78 12.25 -26.94
N THR A 221 -2.35 13.29 -26.32
CA THR A 221 -1.59 14.30 -25.58
C THR A 221 -0.86 13.69 -24.38
N MET A 222 -1.52 12.89 -23.55
CA MET A 222 -0.87 12.20 -22.42
C MET A 222 0.22 11.22 -22.89
N TYR A 223 -0.08 10.39 -23.88
CA TYR A 223 0.86 9.45 -24.49
C TYR A 223 2.12 10.15 -24.98
N ASN A 224 1.95 11.29 -25.67
CA ASN A 224 3.07 12.10 -26.16
C ASN A 224 3.88 12.72 -25.02
N LYS A 225 3.24 13.21 -23.93
CA LYS A 225 3.97 13.72 -22.76
C LYS A 225 4.75 12.59 -22.05
N ILE A 226 4.18 11.40 -21.93
CA ILE A 226 4.83 10.22 -21.33
C ILE A 226 6.05 9.76 -22.16
N HIS A 227 5.95 9.82 -23.49
CA HIS A 227 7.02 9.41 -24.40
C HIS A 227 8.00 10.54 -24.79
N ASP A 228 7.85 11.76 -24.29
CA ASP A 228 8.84 12.82 -24.50
C ASP A 228 10.08 12.57 -23.63
N PRO A 229 11.28 12.35 -24.20
CA PRO A 229 12.50 12.16 -23.41
C PRO A 229 12.83 13.35 -22.50
N ALA A 230 12.33 14.56 -22.79
CA ALA A 230 12.48 15.73 -21.92
C ALA A 230 11.66 15.62 -20.61
N ASN A 231 10.62 14.79 -20.59
CA ASN A 231 9.79 14.54 -19.41
C ASN A 231 10.28 13.37 -18.54
N GLY A 232 11.27 12.59 -18.98
CA GLY A 232 12.04 11.71 -18.10
C GLY A 232 11.36 10.46 -17.55
N TYR A 233 10.22 10.01 -18.10
CA TYR A 233 9.51 8.80 -17.64
C TYR A 233 10.26 7.48 -17.85
N PHE A 234 11.23 7.45 -18.77
CA PHE A 234 11.98 6.25 -19.14
C PHE A 234 13.49 6.48 -19.01
N SER A 235 14.22 5.45 -18.60
CA SER A 235 15.68 5.43 -18.61
C SER A 235 16.24 5.31 -20.03
N PRO A 236 17.56 5.57 -20.23
CA PRO A 236 18.25 5.35 -21.51
C PRO A 236 18.13 3.92 -22.06
N GLU A 237 17.84 2.94 -21.21
CA GLU A 237 17.63 1.54 -21.56
C GLU A 237 16.22 1.25 -22.14
N GLY A 238 15.32 2.23 -22.10
CA GLY A 238 13.91 2.13 -22.50
C GLY A 238 12.99 1.58 -21.40
N VAL A 239 13.44 1.61 -20.14
CA VAL A 239 12.73 1.07 -18.96
C VAL A 239 11.94 2.20 -18.30
N PRO A 240 10.62 2.05 -18.05
CA PRO A 240 9.87 3.07 -17.32
C PRO A 240 10.35 3.12 -15.86
N TYR A 241 10.51 4.31 -15.29
CA TYR A 241 10.70 4.47 -13.84
C TYR A 241 9.35 4.35 -13.11
N HIS A 242 9.37 4.23 -11.78
CA HIS A 242 8.15 4.36 -10.98
C HIS A 242 7.59 5.79 -11.02
N SER A 243 8.45 6.80 -10.97
CA SER A 243 8.10 8.22 -11.12
C SER A 243 9.22 9.04 -11.79
N VAL A 244 8.86 10.17 -12.40
CA VAL A 244 9.85 11.15 -12.93
C VAL A 244 10.62 11.84 -11.82
N GLU A 245 10.00 12.02 -10.65
CA GLU A 245 10.66 12.56 -9.46
C GLU A 245 11.45 11.44 -8.76
N THR A 246 12.72 11.72 -8.43
CA THR A 246 13.63 10.78 -7.77
C THR A 246 13.34 10.57 -6.29
N LEU A 247 12.83 11.59 -5.60
CA LEU A 247 12.48 11.55 -4.18
C LEU A 247 11.03 11.10 -3.98
N LEU A 248 10.83 9.79 -3.94
CA LEU A 248 9.55 9.14 -3.69
C LEU A 248 9.76 7.91 -2.80
N VAL A 249 8.94 7.77 -1.76
CA VAL A 249 8.89 6.60 -0.86
C VAL A 249 7.43 6.24 -0.59
N GLU A 250 7.02 5.03 -0.96
CA GLU A 250 5.64 4.52 -0.71
C GLU A 250 5.51 2.99 -0.81
N ALA A 251 6.21 2.35 -1.74
CA ALA A 251 6.28 0.90 -1.91
C ALA A 251 7.63 0.49 -2.51
N PRO A 252 8.07 1.08 -3.64
CA PRO A 252 9.49 1.41 -3.83
C PRO A 252 9.92 2.50 -2.84
N ASP A 253 11.23 2.62 -2.62
CA ASP A 253 11.84 3.63 -1.75
C ASP A 253 12.70 4.67 -2.50
N GLN A 254 12.78 4.56 -3.83
CA GLN A 254 13.37 5.56 -4.70
C GLN A 254 12.62 5.64 -6.04
N GLY A 255 12.32 6.85 -6.53
CA GLY A 255 11.45 7.05 -7.69
C GLY A 255 11.98 6.53 -9.04
N HIS A 256 13.30 6.37 -9.17
CA HIS A 256 13.97 5.72 -10.32
C HIS A 256 14.24 4.22 -10.08
N GLU A 257 13.72 3.62 -9.02
CA GLU A 257 13.36 2.20 -9.08
C GLU A 257 12.24 2.00 -10.11
N THR A 258 11.98 0.75 -10.47
CA THR A 258 10.75 0.40 -11.18
C THR A 258 10.23 -0.95 -10.76
N THR A 259 8.96 -1.18 -11.06
CA THR A 259 8.20 -2.33 -10.61
C THR A 259 7.66 -3.14 -11.77
N SER A 260 7.40 -4.42 -11.51
CA SER A 260 6.58 -5.26 -12.40
C SER A 260 5.21 -4.62 -12.70
N GLU A 261 4.66 -3.88 -11.74
CA GLU A 261 3.48 -3.05 -11.93
C GLU A 261 3.69 -2.01 -13.03
N ALA A 262 4.72 -1.15 -12.94
CA ALA A 262 5.01 -0.14 -13.97
C ALA A 262 5.21 -0.74 -15.37
N PHE A 263 5.87 -1.91 -15.47
CA PHE A 263 5.95 -2.68 -16.70
C PHE A 263 4.59 -3.17 -17.22
N SER A 264 3.74 -3.69 -16.33
CA SER A 264 2.39 -4.13 -16.69
C SER A 264 1.47 -2.98 -17.11
N TYR A 265 1.70 -1.77 -16.58
CA TYR A 265 1.07 -0.54 -17.07
C TYR A 265 1.61 -0.08 -18.42
N TYR A 266 2.92 -0.16 -18.66
CA TYR A 266 3.52 0.19 -19.97
C TYR A 266 2.91 -0.66 -21.10
N LEU A 267 2.73 -1.97 -20.87
CA LEU A 267 1.99 -2.84 -21.79
C LEU A 267 0.55 -2.37 -22.05
N TRP A 268 -0.13 -1.80 -21.05
CA TRP A 268 -1.51 -1.30 -21.17
C TRP A 268 -1.58 0.02 -21.95
N LEU A 269 -0.61 0.92 -21.73
CA LEU A 269 -0.43 2.16 -22.49
C LEU A 269 -0.27 1.85 -23.99
N GLU A 270 0.61 0.90 -24.32
CA GLU A 270 0.88 0.53 -25.71
C GLU A 270 -0.25 -0.31 -26.33
N ALA A 271 -1.02 -1.06 -25.55
CA ALA A 271 -2.23 -1.72 -26.03
C ALA A 271 -3.29 -0.69 -26.46
N MET A 272 -3.49 0.37 -25.67
CA MET A 272 -4.39 1.48 -25.99
C MET A 272 -3.89 2.28 -27.20
N TYR A 273 -2.57 2.56 -27.27
CA TYR A 273 -1.96 3.20 -28.44
C TYR A 273 -2.16 2.38 -29.72
N GLY A 274 -1.95 1.06 -29.66
CA GLY A 274 -2.19 0.15 -30.78
C GLY A 274 -3.66 0.11 -31.20
N LYS A 275 -4.62 0.18 -30.26
CA LYS A 275 -6.05 0.32 -30.58
C LYS A 275 -6.38 1.63 -31.29
N ILE A 276 -5.81 2.75 -30.85
CA ILE A 276 -6.12 4.09 -31.35
C ILE A 276 -5.43 4.41 -32.69
N THR A 277 -4.15 4.05 -32.83
CA THR A 277 -3.34 4.36 -34.03
C THR A 277 -3.27 3.20 -35.04
N GLY A 278 -3.42 1.97 -34.55
CA GLY A 278 -3.13 0.77 -35.32
C GLY A 278 -1.64 0.44 -35.47
N ASP A 279 -0.74 1.15 -34.79
CA ASP A 279 0.68 0.78 -34.69
C ASP A 279 0.90 -0.12 -33.47
N TRP A 280 1.05 -1.42 -33.73
CA TRP A 280 1.34 -2.43 -32.71
C TRP A 280 2.85 -2.65 -32.47
N THR A 281 3.73 -1.89 -33.13
CA THR A 281 5.18 -2.03 -32.90
C THR A 281 5.55 -1.69 -31.47
N LYS A 282 4.90 -0.68 -30.88
CA LYS A 282 5.15 -0.22 -29.51
C LYS A 282 4.83 -1.28 -28.47
N PHE A 283 3.68 -1.96 -28.60
CA PHE A 283 3.30 -3.06 -27.70
C PHE A 283 4.32 -4.20 -27.72
N ASN A 284 4.82 -4.56 -28.92
CA ASN A 284 5.90 -5.54 -29.05
C ASN A 284 7.24 -5.04 -28.46
N THR A 285 7.56 -3.76 -28.60
CA THR A 285 8.74 -3.15 -27.95
C THR A 285 8.62 -3.20 -26.43
N ALA A 286 7.50 -2.76 -25.85
CA ALA A 286 7.25 -2.81 -24.41
C ALA A 286 7.36 -4.24 -23.85
N TRP A 287 6.80 -5.23 -24.56
CA TRP A 287 6.94 -6.64 -24.19
C TRP A 287 8.39 -7.12 -24.27
N THR A 288 9.14 -6.74 -25.30
CA THR A 288 10.57 -7.07 -25.44
C THR A 288 11.42 -6.44 -24.35
N THR A 289 11.14 -5.19 -23.96
CA THR A 289 11.79 -4.49 -22.85
C THR A 289 11.53 -5.21 -21.52
N MET A 290 10.28 -5.61 -21.26
CA MET A 290 9.91 -6.39 -20.08
C MET A 290 10.66 -7.73 -20.01
N GLU A 291 10.64 -8.51 -21.10
CA GLU A 291 11.35 -9.80 -21.18
C GLU A 291 12.87 -9.66 -20.99
N LYS A 292 13.46 -8.54 -21.42
CA LYS A 292 14.90 -8.31 -21.35
C LYS A 292 15.38 -7.94 -19.94
N TYR A 293 14.63 -7.09 -19.24
CA TYR A 293 15.15 -6.41 -18.03
C TYR A 293 14.54 -6.88 -16.71
N ILE A 294 13.26 -7.28 -16.68
CA ILE A 294 12.56 -7.59 -15.42
C ILE A 294 12.15 -9.08 -15.27
N ILE A 295 12.15 -9.87 -16.36
CA ILE A 295 12.10 -11.33 -16.26
C ILE A 295 13.54 -11.88 -16.17
N PRO A 296 13.93 -12.60 -15.09
CA PRO A 296 15.28 -13.14 -14.95
C PRO A 296 15.65 -14.09 -16.10
N SER A 297 16.77 -13.81 -16.78
CA SER A 297 17.29 -14.69 -17.83
C SER A 297 17.89 -15.96 -17.23
N HIS A 298 18.18 -16.99 -18.03
CA HIS A 298 18.84 -18.20 -17.52
C HIS A 298 20.20 -17.89 -16.83
N ALA A 299 20.92 -16.84 -17.23
CA ALA A 299 22.14 -16.41 -16.57
C ALA A 299 21.90 -15.78 -15.18
N ASP A 300 20.68 -15.27 -14.93
CA ASP A 300 20.26 -14.69 -13.65
C ASP A 300 19.68 -15.75 -12.69
N GLN A 301 19.07 -16.82 -13.23
CA GLN A 301 18.48 -17.93 -12.46
C GLN A 301 19.04 -19.34 -12.81
N PRO A 302 20.39 -19.54 -12.83
CA PRO A 302 21.04 -20.65 -13.54
C PRO A 302 20.84 -22.05 -12.95
N THR A 303 20.52 -22.17 -11.65
CA THR A 303 20.45 -23.46 -10.93
C THR A 303 19.02 -24.01 -10.78
N ASN A 304 18.05 -23.50 -11.54
CA ASN A 304 16.70 -24.08 -11.59
C ASN A 304 16.66 -25.57 -11.97
N ASP A 305 17.70 -26.12 -12.61
CA ASP A 305 17.81 -27.55 -12.91
C ASP A 305 18.01 -28.41 -11.65
N LYS A 306 18.43 -27.82 -10.52
CA LYS A 306 18.62 -28.47 -9.21
C LYS A 306 17.35 -28.48 -8.35
N TYR A 307 16.23 -27.97 -8.85
CA TYR A 307 14.98 -27.88 -8.10
C TYR A 307 14.31 -29.25 -7.90
N ASP A 308 13.94 -29.57 -6.65
CA ASP A 308 13.20 -30.78 -6.28
C ASP A 308 11.74 -30.47 -5.96
N ALA A 309 10.83 -30.82 -6.88
CA ALA A 309 9.40 -30.64 -6.70
C ALA A 309 8.79 -31.49 -5.56
N SER A 310 9.50 -32.50 -5.06
CA SER A 310 9.09 -33.28 -3.87
C SER A 310 9.50 -32.60 -2.56
N LYS A 311 10.44 -31.64 -2.59
CA LYS A 311 10.82 -30.78 -1.47
C LYS A 311 11.04 -29.33 -1.93
N PRO A 312 9.96 -28.58 -2.26
CA PRO A 312 10.04 -27.26 -2.90
C PRO A 312 10.86 -26.21 -2.16
N ALA A 313 10.91 -26.26 -0.83
CA ALA A 313 11.68 -25.34 0.01
C ALA A 313 12.01 -25.99 1.37
N THR A 314 12.74 -25.25 2.20
CA THR A 314 12.78 -25.49 3.66
C THR A 314 11.97 -24.39 4.35
N TYR A 315 11.23 -24.74 5.40
CA TYR A 315 10.35 -23.81 6.09
C TYR A 315 11.13 -22.79 6.94
N ALA A 316 10.67 -21.54 6.94
CA ALA A 316 10.90 -20.57 7.99
C ALA A 316 9.56 -19.90 8.32
N GLY A 317 9.34 -19.55 9.59
CA GLY A 317 8.17 -18.78 10.01
C GLY A 317 8.29 -17.30 9.59
N GLU A 318 7.17 -16.62 9.52
CA GLU A 318 7.14 -15.15 9.56
C GLU A 318 6.78 -14.71 10.98
N TRP A 319 7.12 -13.46 11.32
CA TRP A 319 6.91 -12.90 12.64
C TRP A 319 6.39 -11.47 12.53
N ASN A 320 5.48 -11.07 13.42
CA ASN A 320 4.96 -9.70 13.42
C ASN A 320 6.03 -8.72 13.91
N ASP A 321 6.75 -9.05 14.97
CA ASP A 321 7.84 -8.21 15.48
C ASP A 321 9.11 -8.39 14.62
N ILE A 322 9.51 -7.31 13.93
CA ILE A 322 10.70 -7.25 13.06
C ILE A 322 11.99 -7.69 13.77
N SER A 323 12.05 -7.57 15.10
CA SER A 323 13.21 -7.98 15.92
C SER A 323 13.34 -9.50 16.10
N GLN A 324 12.35 -10.28 15.64
CA GLN A 324 12.43 -11.74 15.57
C GLN A 324 13.17 -12.26 14.33
N TYR A 325 13.60 -11.36 13.42
CA TYR A 325 14.44 -11.70 12.27
C TYR A 325 15.94 -11.57 12.60
N PRO A 326 16.82 -12.42 12.04
CA PRO A 326 16.59 -13.39 10.95
C PRO A 326 15.76 -14.62 11.37
N SER A 327 14.72 -14.94 10.59
CA SER A 327 13.83 -16.07 10.89
C SER A 327 14.49 -17.40 10.54
N ARG A 328 14.54 -18.33 11.50
CA ARG A 328 15.34 -19.56 11.39
C ARG A 328 14.70 -20.60 10.48
N LEU A 329 15.51 -21.23 9.62
CA LEU A 329 15.10 -22.40 8.85
C LEU A 329 14.90 -23.62 9.77
N ASP A 330 13.78 -24.30 9.63
CA ASP A 330 13.48 -25.58 10.28
C ASP A 330 13.23 -26.67 9.24
N SER A 331 14.14 -27.63 9.17
CA SER A 331 14.06 -28.81 8.28
C SER A 331 13.25 -29.97 8.88
N GLY A 332 12.79 -29.86 10.12
CA GLY A 332 11.83 -30.77 10.75
C GLY A 332 10.36 -30.48 10.38
N VAL A 333 10.06 -29.28 9.86
CA VAL A 333 8.72 -28.93 9.37
C VAL A 333 8.51 -29.50 7.96
N SER A 334 7.42 -30.27 7.79
CA SER A 334 7.07 -30.86 6.50
C SER A 334 6.54 -29.81 5.51
N VAL A 335 7.05 -29.82 4.28
CA VAL A 335 6.53 -29.06 3.15
C VAL A 335 5.73 -29.99 2.22
N GLY A 336 4.79 -29.45 1.45
CA GLY A 336 4.07 -30.21 0.42
C GLY A 336 4.84 -30.34 -0.89
N THR A 337 4.31 -31.15 -1.82
CA THR A 337 4.87 -31.34 -3.16
C THR A 337 4.32 -30.33 -4.17
N ASP A 338 5.17 -29.78 -5.01
CA ASP A 338 4.82 -28.93 -6.15
C ASP A 338 4.29 -29.78 -7.33
N PRO A 339 3.02 -29.61 -7.75
CA PRO A 339 2.44 -30.37 -8.84
C PRO A 339 2.69 -29.80 -10.23
N ILE A 340 3.19 -28.57 -10.38
CA ILE A 340 3.25 -27.86 -11.67
C ILE A 340 4.66 -27.73 -12.25
N ALA A 341 5.74 -27.84 -11.48
CA ALA A 341 7.11 -27.73 -12.02
C ALA A 341 7.42 -28.71 -13.18
N ASN A 342 7.04 -29.98 -13.04
CA ASN A 342 7.25 -30.98 -14.10
C ASN A 342 6.33 -30.74 -15.32
N GLU A 343 5.14 -30.19 -15.11
CA GLU A 343 4.21 -29.81 -16.18
C GLU A 343 4.77 -28.63 -16.99
N LEU A 344 5.19 -27.55 -16.31
CA LEU A 344 5.83 -26.37 -16.90
C LEU A 344 7.12 -26.73 -17.65
N LYS A 345 7.98 -27.56 -17.04
CA LYS A 345 9.22 -28.03 -17.68
C LYS A 345 8.96 -28.84 -18.94
N SER A 346 7.91 -29.66 -18.95
CA SER A 346 7.49 -30.41 -20.14
C SER A 346 6.86 -29.51 -21.21
N ALA A 347 6.13 -28.47 -20.81
CA ALA A 347 5.44 -27.54 -21.70
C ALA A 347 6.37 -26.50 -22.38
N TYR A 348 7.48 -26.14 -21.72
CA TYR A 348 8.38 -25.06 -22.15
C TYR A 348 9.85 -25.47 -22.36
N GLY A 349 10.24 -26.69 -22.00
CA GLY A 349 11.58 -27.23 -22.28
C GLY A 349 12.72 -26.70 -21.41
N THR A 350 12.42 -25.83 -20.43
CA THR A 350 13.39 -25.33 -19.44
C THR A 350 12.86 -25.53 -18.02
N SER A 351 13.75 -25.50 -17.03
CA SER A 351 13.36 -25.38 -15.62
C SER A 351 13.16 -23.93 -15.18
N ASP A 352 13.64 -22.94 -15.95
CA ASP A 352 13.58 -21.50 -15.62
C ASP A 352 12.14 -21.02 -15.42
N ILE A 353 11.94 -20.07 -14.49
CA ILE A 353 10.65 -19.40 -14.28
C ILE A 353 10.48 -18.25 -15.28
N TYR A 354 9.29 -18.12 -15.85
CA TYR A 354 8.94 -17.01 -16.74
C TYR A 354 7.79 -16.17 -16.15
N GLY A 355 8.18 -15.19 -15.35
CA GLY A 355 7.34 -14.15 -14.77
C GLY A 355 8.26 -13.05 -14.21
N MET A 356 7.71 -11.87 -13.90
CA MET A 356 8.54 -10.72 -13.54
C MET A 356 9.12 -10.84 -12.12
N HIS A 357 10.33 -10.32 -11.90
CA HIS A 357 10.71 -9.90 -10.55
C HIS A 357 9.95 -8.61 -10.21
N TRP A 358 9.56 -8.41 -8.95
CA TRP A 358 8.68 -7.30 -8.61
C TRP A 358 9.37 -5.91 -8.64
N LEU A 359 10.69 -5.83 -8.40
CA LEU A 359 11.46 -4.58 -8.25
C LEU A 359 12.78 -4.60 -9.05
N LEU A 360 13.20 -3.41 -9.49
CA LEU A 360 14.47 -3.11 -10.16
C LEU A 360 15.00 -1.74 -9.71
N ASP A 361 16.31 -1.63 -9.53
CA ASP A 361 17.04 -0.35 -9.48
C ASP A 361 17.48 -0.03 -10.92
N VAL A 362 16.84 0.95 -11.57
CA VAL A 362 16.96 1.17 -13.03
C VAL A 362 18.26 1.88 -13.39
N ASP A 363 18.71 2.80 -12.53
CA ASP A 363 19.94 3.58 -12.73
C ASP A 363 21.16 3.00 -11.99
N ASN A 364 20.98 1.93 -11.21
CA ASN A 364 21.98 1.39 -10.28
C ASN A 364 22.36 2.41 -9.18
N THR A 365 21.36 3.16 -8.70
CA THR A 365 21.43 4.14 -7.60
C THR A 365 22.00 3.54 -6.32
N TYR A 366 21.64 2.30 -6.00
CA TYR A 366 22.19 1.57 -4.86
C TYR A 366 23.62 1.08 -5.08
N GLY A 367 24.07 0.94 -6.34
CA GLY A 367 25.41 0.49 -6.68
C GLY A 367 25.64 -1.03 -6.57
N PHE A 368 24.57 -1.84 -6.49
CA PHE A 368 24.67 -3.30 -6.42
C PHE A 368 25.08 -3.95 -7.75
N GLY A 369 24.55 -3.45 -8.86
CA GLY A 369 24.71 -4.03 -10.19
C GLY A 369 24.17 -5.46 -10.32
N ARG A 370 24.66 -6.22 -11.32
CA ARG A 370 24.23 -7.61 -11.54
C ARG A 370 25.10 -8.57 -10.74
N CYS A 371 24.49 -9.37 -9.84
CA CYS A 371 25.20 -10.29 -8.95
C CYS A 371 26.38 -9.66 -8.18
N GLY A 372 26.28 -8.37 -7.86
CA GLY A 372 27.33 -7.61 -7.21
C GLY A 372 28.41 -7.06 -8.15
N ASP A 373 28.26 -7.01 -9.49
CA ASP A 373 29.29 -6.37 -10.33
C ASP A 373 29.50 -4.88 -9.94
N GLY A 374 28.42 -4.20 -9.54
CA GLY A 374 28.37 -2.80 -9.13
C GLY A 374 28.19 -1.81 -10.27
N THR A 375 27.94 -2.28 -11.50
CA THR A 375 27.96 -1.45 -12.71
C THR A 375 26.82 -1.71 -13.70
N THR A 376 26.27 -2.93 -13.76
CA THR A 376 25.22 -3.26 -14.72
C THR A 376 23.87 -2.73 -14.26
N LYS A 377 23.15 -2.05 -15.17
CA LYS A 377 21.80 -1.53 -14.93
C LYS A 377 20.80 -1.98 -16.01
N PRO A 378 19.52 -2.22 -15.70
CA PRO A 378 18.93 -2.28 -14.36
C PRO A 378 19.50 -3.42 -13.49
N ALA A 379 19.61 -3.15 -12.19
CA ALA A 379 20.02 -4.12 -11.17
C ALA A 379 18.80 -4.77 -10.52
N TYR A 380 18.84 -6.10 -10.35
CA TYR A 380 17.82 -6.81 -9.59
C TYR A 380 18.07 -6.62 -8.09
N ILE A 381 17.12 -5.96 -7.42
CA ILE A 381 17.12 -5.70 -5.97
C ILE A 381 15.78 -6.12 -5.36
N ASN A 382 15.76 -6.22 -4.04
CA ASN A 382 14.57 -6.50 -3.26
C ASN A 382 14.65 -5.75 -1.91
N THR A 383 13.53 -5.58 -1.23
CA THR A 383 13.43 -4.90 0.06
C THR A 383 12.72 -5.78 1.10
N TYR A 384 11.37 -5.79 1.12
CA TYR A 384 10.55 -6.48 2.13
C TYR A 384 10.90 -7.96 2.32
N GLN A 385 11.23 -8.34 3.56
CA GLN A 385 11.54 -9.72 3.98
C GLN A 385 11.13 -10.05 5.43
N ARG A 386 10.82 -9.05 6.27
CA ARG A 386 10.81 -9.17 7.75
C ARG A 386 9.45 -8.95 8.41
N GLY A 387 8.41 -9.46 7.76
CA GLY A 387 7.08 -9.59 8.36
C GLY A 387 6.16 -8.38 8.15
N PRO A 388 4.92 -8.42 8.68
CA PRO A 388 3.87 -7.48 8.35
C PRO A 388 4.07 -6.05 8.88
N GLU A 389 4.88 -5.87 9.92
CA GLU A 389 5.18 -4.53 10.47
C GLU A 389 6.40 -3.88 9.77
N GLU A 390 7.11 -4.57 8.86
CA GLU A 390 8.20 -3.96 8.08
C GLU A 390 7.64 -3.00 7.02
N SER A 391 7.46 -1.73 7.40
CA SER A 391 7.11 -0.66 6.46
C SER A 391 8.23 -0.38 5.46
N VAL A 392 7.92 0.36 4.39
CA VAL A 392 8.91 0.81 3.39
C VAL A 392 10.12 1.52 4.04
N PHE A 393 9.89 2.26 5.14
CA PHE A 393 10.91 3.00 5.87
C PHE A 393 11.86 2.13 6.70
N GLU A 394 11.49 0.88 6.99
CA GLU A 394 12.27 -0.01 7.86
C GLU A 394 13.20 -0.95 7.10
N THR A 395 13.00 -1.08 5.79
CA THR A 395 13.72 -2.01 4.90
C THR A 395 15.23 -1.72 4.78
N ILE A 396 16.01 -2.78 4.58
CA ILE A 396 17.46 -2.75 4.28
C ILE A 396 17.66 -3.32 2.87
N PRO A 397 17.71 -2.50 1.81
CA PRO A 397 17.69 -2.99 0.43
C PRO A 397 18.84 -3.94 0.11
N GLN A 398 18.53 -5.04 -0.57
CA GLN A 398 19.46 -6.13 -0.86
C GLN A 398 19.51 -6.47 -2.36
N PRO A 399 20.65 -6.97 -2.88
CA PRO A 399 20.70 -7.49 -4.23
C PRO A 399 19.94 -8.83 -4.31
N SER A 400 19.16 -9.04 -5.36
CA SER A 400 18.45 -10.31 -5.60
C SER A 400 19.40 -11.44 -5.98
N CYS A 401 20.66 -11.13 -6.28
CA CYS A 401 21.75 -12.08 -6.44
C CYS A 401 22.89 -11.72 -5.48
N ASP A 402 22.92 -12.38 -4.32
CA ASP A 402 23.86 -12.12 -3.24
C ASP A 402 25.11 -12.99 -3.37
N THR A 403 26.23 -12.32 -3.67
CA THR A 403 27.55 -12.92 -3.84
C THR A 403 28.51 -12.59 -2.69
N PHE A 404 28.02 -12.03 -1.58
CA PHE A 404 28.78 -11.60 -0.39
C PHE A 404 29.81 -10.50 -0.65
N LYS A 405 29.60 -9.66 -1.68
CA LYS A 405 30.47 -8.50 -1.99
C LYS A 405 30.11 -7.25 -1.18
N PHE A 406 28.83 -7.12 -0.81
CA PHE A 406 28.25 -6.01 -0.07
C PHE A 406 27.44 -6.58 1.11
N GLY A 407 27.02 -5.73 2.05
CA GLY A 407 26.38 -6.18 3.30
C GLY A 407 27.42 -6.58 4.36
N GLY A 408 27.13 -7.61 5.14
CA GLY A 408 28.00 -8.23 6.13
C GLY A 408 28.78 -9.44 5.59
N PRO A 409 29.37 -10.28 6.47
CA PRO A 409 30.19 -11.44 6.06
C PRO A 409 29.46 -12.49 5.21
N ASN A 410 28.13 -12.61 5.39
CA ASN A 410 27.24 -13.52 4.66
C ASN A 410 26.36 -12.75 3.65
N GLY A 411 26.81 -11.58 3.19
CA GLY A 411 26.01 -10.67 2.40
C GLY A 411 24.92 -10.00 3.24
N PHE A 412 23.67 -10.09 2.78
CA PHE A 412 22.48 -9.63 3.52
C PHE A 412 21.66 -10.80 4.07
N LEU A 413 22.04 -12.06 3.79
CA LEU A 413 21.22 -13.23 4.07
C LEU A 413 20.87 -13.41 5.57
N ASP A 414 21.82 -13.12 6.45
CA ASP A 414 21.72 -13.25 7.90
C ASP A 414 21.00 -12.07 8.59
N LEU A 415 20.45 -11.11 7.82
CA LEU A 415 19.41 -10.18 8.28
C LEU A 415 18.00 -10.80 8.22
N PHE A 416 17.80 -11.76 7.32
CA PHE A 416 16.47 -12.25 6.94
C PHE A 416 16.22 -13.71 7.34
N THR A 417 17.21 -14.59 7.13
CA THR A 417 17.08 -16.03 7.30
C THR A 417 18.19 -16.59 8.20
N GLY A 418 17.82 -17.32 9.24
CA GLY A 418 18.75 -17.93 10.20
C GLY A 418 19.11 -19.36 9.78
N ASP A 419 20.38 -19.63 9.47
CA ASP A 419 20.89 -20.96 9.15
C ASP A 419 22.26 -21.22 9.82
N ALA A 420 22.72 -22.48 9.81
CA ALA A 420 24.02 -22.89 10.35
C ALA A 420 25.20 -22.50 9.44
N SER A 421 24.96 -22.20 8.16
CA SER A 421 25.95 -21.78 7.18
C SER A 421 25.29 -21.09 5.99
N TYR A 422 25.93 -20.08 5.43
CA TYR A 422 25.38 -19.30 4.31
C TYR A 422 26.08 -19.61 2.99
N ALA A 423 25.30 -19.68 1.91
CA ALA A 423 25.79 -19.89 0.55
C ALA A 423 25.32 -18.77 -0.39
N LYS A 424 26.21 -18.32 -1.27
CA LYS A 424 25.94 -17.33 -2.32
C LYS A 424 24.77 -17.81 -3.18
N GLN A 425 23.82 -16.93 -3.45
CA GLN A 425 22.52 -17.33 -4.01
C GLN A 425 21.82 -16.22 -4.77
N TRP A 426 20.97 -16.61 -5.70
CA TRP A 426 20.01 -15.75 -6.38
C TRP A 426 18.59 -16.09 -5.89
N LYS A 427 17.72 -15.09 -5.83
CA LYS A 427 16.34 -15.21 -5.34
C LYS A 427 15.46 -14.08 -5.88
N TYR A 428 14.30 -14.44 -6.44
CA TYR A 428 13.35 -13.54 -7.07
C TYR A 428 11.95 -13.73 -6.48
N THR A 429 11.25 -12.62 -6.30
CA THR A 429 9.86 -12.55 -5.84
C THR A 429 9.02 -11.91 -6.94
N ASN A 430 7.89 -12.50 -7.31
CA ASN A 430 6.91 -11.95 -8.26
C ASN A 430 5.79 -11.20 -7.53
N ALA A 431 5.19 -10.20 -8.20
CA ALA A 431 3.90 -9.60 -7.82
C ALA A 431 2.78 -10.15 -8.75
N PRO A 432 1.92 -11.06 -8.27
CA PRO A 432 0.96 -11.77 -9.13
C PRO A 432 -0.12 -10.91 -9.77
N ASP A 433 -0.42 -9.74 -9.20
CA ASP A 433 -1.35 -8.78 -9.81
C ASP A 433 -0.76 -8.16 -11.09
N ALA A 434 0.56 -7.96 -11.14
CA ALA A 434 1.28 -7.34 -12.24
C ALA A 434 1.43 -8.27 -13.44
N ASP A 435 1.85 -9.52 -13.23
CA ASP A 435 1.83 -10.55 -14.27
C ASP A 435 0.38 -10.77 -14.78
N ALA A 436 -0.62 -10.70 -13.91
CA ALA A 436 -2.03 -10.73 -14.32
C ALA A 436 -2.46 -9.48 -15.12
N ARG A 437 -2.04 -8.28 -14.73
CA ARG A 437 -2.29 -7.00 -15.45
C ARG A 437 -1.62 -7.02 -16.83
N ALA A 438 -0.44 -7.63 -16.97
CA ALA A 438 0.22 -7.87 -18.26
C ALA A 438 -0.58 -8.83 -19.17
N VAL A 439 -1.15 -9.91 -18.61
CA VAL A 439 -2.06 -10.82 -19.34
C VAL A 439 -3.37 -10.12 -19.74
N GLN A 440 -3.93 -9.28 -18.88
CA GLN A 440 -5.12 -8.46 -19.14
C GLN A 440 -4.87 -7.46 -20.28
N ALA A 441 -3.73 -6.76 -20.27
CA ALA A 441 -3.31 -5.89 -21.36
C ALA A 441 -3.13 -6.67 -22.68
N ALA A 442 -2.54 -7.87 -22.64
CA ALA A 442 -2.40 -8.73 -23.81
C ALA A 442 -3.74 -9.25 -24.36
N TYR A 443 -4.76 -9.46 -23.50
CA TYR A 443 -6.13 -9.77 -23.93
C TYR A 443 -6.78 -8.61 -24.70
N TRP A 444 -6.64 -7.38 -24.20
CA TRP A 444 -7.17 -6.22 -24.90
C TRP A 444 -6.40 -5.93 -26.19
N ALA A 445 -5.06 -6.01 -26.18
CA ALA A 445 -4.23 -5.93 -27.37
C ALA A 445 -4.65 -6.97 -28.43
N LEU A 446 -4.85 -8.23 -28.05
CA LEU A 446 -5.36 -9.28 -28.93
C LEU A 446 -6.73 -8.95 -29.52
N THR A 447 -7.67 -8.50 -28.67
CA THR A 447 -9.03 -8.15 -29.08
C THR A 447 -9.01 -7.01 -30.11
N TRP A 448 -8.34 -5.92 -29.77
CA TRP A 448 -8.23 -4.71 -30.60
C TRP A 448 -7.40 -4.91 -31.87
N ALA A 449 -6.32 -5.70 -31.82
CA ALA A 449 -5.58 -6.07 -33.03
C ALA A 449 -6.43 -6.98 -33.93
N THR A 450 -7.28 -7.85 -33.38
CA THR A 450 -8.20 -8.69 -34.16
C THR A 450 -9.28 -7.86 -34.86
N GLU A 451 -9.86 -6.87 -34.18
CA GLU A 451 -10.78 -5.88 -34.78
C GLU A 451 -10.17 -5.14 -35.98
N GLN A 452 -8.85 -4.90 -35.95
CA GLN A 452 -8.09 -4.27 -37.03
C GLN A 452 -7.53 -5.25 -38.09
N GLY A 453 -7.70 -6.57 -37.93
CA GLY A 453 -7.08 -7.59 -38.78
C GLY A 453 -5.55 -7.71 -38.65
N LYS A 454 -4.98 -7.24 -37.54
CA LYS A 454 -3.54 -7.15 -37.25
C LYS A 454 -3.05 -8.11 -36.16
N GLN A 455 -3.88 -9.02 -35.66
CA GLN A 455 -3.56 -9.94 -34.55
C GLN A 455 -2.30 -10.81 -34.76
N SER A 456 -1.89 -11.04 -36.01
CA SER A 456 -0.62 -11.69 -36.34
C SER A 456 0.60 -10.88 -35.89
N GLN A 457 0.52 -9.54 -35.88
CA GLN A 457 1.62 -8.63 -35.55
C GLN A 457 2.08 -8.73 -34.09
N ILE A 458 1.18 -9.14 -33.17
CA ILE A 458 1.46 -9.27 -31.72
C ILE A 458 1.43 -10.73 -31.25
N SER A 459 1.38 -11.69 -32.17
CA SER A 459 1.20 -13.11 -31.86
C SER A 459 2.27 -13.70 -30.92
N THR A 460 3.52 -13.23 -31.01
CA THR A 460 4.60 -13.58 -30.07
C THR A 460 4.30 -13.08 -28.65
N ALA A 461 3.99 -11.79 -28.49
CA ALA A 461 3.67 -11.20 -27.18
C ALA A 461 2.43 -11.87 -26.54
N VAL A 462 1.41 -12.20 -27.35
CA VAL A 462 0.23 -12.96 -26.88
C VAL A 462 0.59 -14.39 -26.46
N SER A 463 1.45 -15.10 -27.21
CA SER A 463 1.94 -16.42 -26.80
C SER A 463 2.83 -16.37 -25.56
N ASN A 464 3.50 -15.24 -25.32
CA ASN A 464 4.32 -14.99 -24.15
C ASN A 464 3.46 -14.63 -22.93
N ALA A 465 2.36 -13.89 -23.10
CA ALA A 465 1.33 -13.70 -22.07
C ALA A 465 0.70 -15.03 -21.64
N ALA A 466 0.40 -15.92 -22.60
CA ALA A 466 -0.04 -17.29 -22.31
C ALA A 466 0.98 -18.10 -21.50
N LYS A 467 2.29 -17.88 -21.73
CA LYS A 467 3.38 -18.48 -20.96
C LYS A 467 3.47 -17.89 -19.55
N MET A 468 3.45 -16.57 -19.40
CA MET A 468 3.43 -15.86 -18.12
C MET A 468 2.26 -16.36 -17.24
N GLY A 469 1.06 -16.44 -17.82
CA GLY A 469 -0.11 -17.03 -17.18
C GLY A 469 0.04 -18.50 -16.77
N ASP A 470 0.96 -19.26 -17.36
CA ASP A 470 1.24 -20.65 -16.95
C ASP A 470 2.03 -20.71 -15.63
N TYR A 471 3.11 -19.91 -15.55
CA TYR A 471 3.99 -19.81 -14.37
C TYR A 471 3.31 -19.06 -13.22
N LEU A 472 2.47 -18.07 -13.52
CA LEU A 472 1.65 -17.33 -12.55
C LEU A 472 0.76 -18.24 -11.68
N ARG A 473 0.51 -19.49 -12.11
CA ARG A 473 -0.14 -20.51 -11.26
C ARG A 473 0.59 -20.80 -9.95
N TYR A 474 1.88 -20.48 -9.79
CA TYR A 474 2.54 -20.57 -8.48
C TYR A 474 1.89 -19.68 -7.42
N ALA A 475 1.28 -18.54 -7.81
CA ALA A 475 0.52 -17.68 -6.91
C ALA A 475 -0.74 -18.34 -6.33
N MET A 476 -1.20 -19.47 -6.90
CA MET A 476 -2.37 -20.21 -6.43
C MET A 476 -2.07 -21.16 -5.27
N TYR A 477 -0.80 -21.34 -4.87
CA TYR A 477 -0.39 -22.31 -3.86
C TYR A 477 -0.02 -21.64 -2.54
N ASP A 478 -0.31 -22.35 -1.44
CA ASP A 478 0.22 -22.04 -0.11
C ASP A 478 1.76 -21.93 -0.10
N LYS A 479 2.31 -21.05 0.75
CA LYS A 479 3.76 -20.73 0.80
C LYS A 479 4.64 -21.97 0.84
N TYR A 480 4.30 -22.96 1.66
CA TYR A 480 5.06 -24.21 1.77
C TYR A 480 4.26 -25.43 1.31
N PHE A 481 3.34 -25.21 0.38
CA PHE A 481 2.44 -26.21 -0.18
C PHE A 481 1.67 -26.99 0.91
N LYS A 482 1.31 -26.36 2.04
CA LYS A 482 0.43 -26.96 3.05
C LYS A 482 -1.02 -27.04 2.55
N GLN A 483 -1.79 -27.96 3.12
CA GLN A 483 -3.22 -28.05 2.84
C GLN A 483 -4.00 -26.91 3.55
N PRO A 484 -5.18 -26.50 3.03
CA PRO A 484 -6.05 -25.53 3.68
C PRO A 484 -6.50 -25.96 5.10
N ASN A 485 -6.75 -24.98 5.97
CA ASN A 485 -6.92 -25.16 7.43
C ASN A 485 -5.63 -25.53 8.18
N CYS A 486 -4.46 -25.10 7.69
CA CYS A 486 -3.25 -25.24 8.48
C CYS A 486 -3.33 -24.35 9.75
N THR A 487 -3.05 -24.92 10.92
CA THR A 487 -3.17 -24.26 12.24
C THR A 487 -2.05 -24.63 13.22
N SER A 488 -1.04 -25.33 12.71
CA SER A 488 0.27 -25.56 13.32
C SER A 488 1.25 -26.01 12.23
N THR A 489 2.55 -25.88 12.44
CA THR A 489 3.59 -26.35 11.49
C THR A 489 3.51 -27.85 11.18
N SER A 490 2.92 -28.66 12.07
CA SER A 490 2.68 -30.10 11.87
C SER A 490 1.44 -30.43 11.03
N CYS A 491 0.71 -29.42 10.51
CA CYS A 491 -0.45 -29.64 9.65
C CYS A 491 -0.10 -30.44 8.38
N PRO A 492 -1.08 -31.13 7.75
CA PRO A 492 -0.84 -31.94 6.56
C PRO A 492 -0.16 -31.19 5.42
N ALA A 493 0.97 -31.75 4.97
CA ALA A 493 1.63 -31.35 3.73
C ALA A 493 0.71 -31.64 2.53
N GLY A 494 0.75 -30.79 1.51
CA GLY A 494 0.06 -31.00 0.24
C GLY A 494 0.69 -32.13 -0.55
N THR A 495 -0.15 -32.85 -1.28
CA THR A 495 0.22 -33.97 -2.16
C THR A 495 -0.11 -33.61 -3.61
N GLY A 496 0.16 -32.34 -3.97
CA GLY A 496 -0.23 -31.71 -5.22
C GLY A 496 -1.31 -30.65 -5.04
N LYS A 497 -2.35 -30.66 -5.88
CA LYS A 497 -3.32 -29.56 -5.99
C LYS A 497 -4.22 -29.33 -4.78
N ASN A 498 -4.20 -30.21 -3.79
CA ASN A 498 -4.84 -29.97 -2.48
C ASN A 498 -4.12 -28.91 -1.63
N ALA A 499 -2.98 -28.36 -2.07
CA ALA A 499 -2.38 -27.14 -1.54
C ALA A 499 -2.75 -25.84 -2.32
N SER A 500 -3.60 -25.94 -3.35
CA SER A 500 -4.02 -24.79 -4.15
C SER A 500 -5.21 -24.07 -3.51
N ASN A 501 -5.03 -22.79 -3.20
CA ASN A 501 -6.09 -21.87 -2.83
C ASN A 501 -6.86 -21.33 -4.05
N TYR A 502 -6.31 -21.46 -5.27
CA TYR A 502 -6.85 -20.99 -6.56
C TYR A 502 -7.11 -19.46 -6.64
N LEU A 503 -6.44 -18.66 -5.83
CA LEU A 503 -6.42 -17.20 -5.89
C LEU A 503 -5.08 -16.70 -6.45
N LEU A 504 -4.93 -15.39 -6.56
CA LEU A 504 -3.64 -14.73 -6.68
C LEU A 504 -3.21 -14.28 -5.28
N SER A 505 -2.28 -15.03 -4.68
CA SER A 505 -1.65 -14.65 -3.41
C SER A 505 -0.71 -13.44 -3.58
N TRP A 506 -0.15 -12.94 -2.48
CA TRP A 506 0.71 -11.74 -2.53
C TRP A 506 1.99 -11.91 -3.35
N TYR A 507 2.53 -13.13 -3.37
CA TYR A 507 3.72 -13.46 -4.15
C TYR A 507 3.76 -14.94 -4.49
N TYR A 508 4.54 -15.27 -5.51
CA TYR A 508 5.37 -16.47 -5.47
C TYR A 508 6.84 -16.06 -5.57
N ALA A 509 7.74 -16.89 -5.06
CA ALA A 509 9.17 -16.62 -5.09
C ALA A 509 9.97 -17.89 -5.39
N TRP A 510 11.15 -17.72 -5.99
CA TRP A 510 12.04 -18.81 -6.34
C TRP A 510 13.51 -18.37 -6.21
N GLY A 511 14.39 -19.31 -5.90
CA GLY A 511 15.81 -19.03 -5.72
C GLY A 511 16.68 -20.27 -5.87
N GLY A 512 18.00 -20.08 -5.84
CA GLY A 512 18.95 -21.17 -5.97
C GLY A 512 20.38 -20.77 -5.65
N ALA A 513 21.24 -21.77 -5.51
CA ALA A 513 22.66 -21.53 -5.31
C ALA A 513 23.24 -20.76 -6.51
N TYR A 514 24.09 -19.77 -6.25
CA TYR A 514 24.81 -19.04 -7.30
C TYR A 514 25.93 -19.89 -7.93
N ASP A 515 26.57 -20.72 -7.12
CA ASP A 515 27.53 -21.72 -7.59
C ASP A 515 26.77 -22.88 -8.26
N THR A 516 27.00 -23.10 -9.56
CA THR A 516 26.33 -24.16 -10.33
C THR A 516 26.78 -25.59 -9.98
N SER A 517 27.84 -25.73 -9.19
CA SER A 517 28.25 -27.00 -8.57
C SER A 517 27.50 -27.30 -7.27
N ALA A 518 26.87 -26.30 -6.64
CA ALA A 518 26.01 -26.49 -5.46
C ALA A 518 24.59 -26.93 -5.88
N GLY A 519 24.14 -28.06 -5.35
CA GLY A 519 22.96 -28.77 -5.82
C GLY A 519 21.65 -28.39 -5.15
N TRP A 520 21.22 -27.12 -5.17
CA TRP A 520 19.89 -26.74 -4.69
C TRP A 520 19.26 -25.53 -5.39
N ALA A 521 17.94 -25.60 -5.54
CA ALA A 521 17.03 -24.49 -5.83
C ALA A 521 15.70 -24.70 -5.10
N TRP A 522 14.93 -23.63 -4.87
CA TRP A 522 13.68 -23.63 -4.11
C TRP A 522 12.59 -22.77 -4.77
N ARG A 523 11.32 -23.05 -4.42
CA ARG A 523 10.11 -22.32 -4.83
C ARG A 523 9.09 -22.29 -3.70
N ILE A 524 8.41 -21.17 -3.56
CA ILE A 524 7.28 -20.95 -2.64
C ILE A 524 6.15 -20.21 -3.36
N GLY A 525 4.90 -20.55 -3.04
CA GLY A 525 3.76 -19.67 -3.30
C GLY A 525 3.63 -18.61 -2.20
N SER A 526 2.40 -18.23 -1.85
CA SER A 526 2.13 -17.48 -0.62
C SER A 526 0.80 -17.90 0.00
N SER A 527 0.78 -18.00 1.33
CA SER A 527 -0.40 -18.38 2.10
C SER A 527 -1.40 -17.23 2.27
N HIS A 528 -1.02 -15.99 1.92
CA HIS A 528 -1.78 -14.76 2.14
C HIS A 528 -2.37 -14.23 0.84
N ASN A 529 -3.68 -13.92 0.84
CA ASN A 529 -4.42 -13.54 -0.36
C ASN A 529 -5.17 -12.23 -0.10
N HIS A 530 -4.93 -11.21 -0.94
CA HIS A 530 -5.58 -9.90 -0.85
C HIS A 530 -6.62 -9.73 -1.98
N GLY A 531 -7.78 -9.16 -1.69
CA GLY A 531 -8.83 -8.87 -2.68
C GLY A 531 -8.31 -7.99 -3.82
N GLY A 532 -7.46 -7.00 -3.48
CA GLY A 532 -6.79 -6.11 -4.44
C GLY A 532 -5.94 -6.81 -5.51
N TYR A 533 -5.48 -8.05 -5.27
CA TYR A 533 -4.59 -8.78 -6.19
C TYR A 533 -5.32 -9.63 -7.23
N GLN A 534 -6.62 -9.90 -7.03
CA GLN A 534 -7.34 -10.82 -7.92
C GLN A 534 -7.60 -10.18 -9.29
N ASN A 535 -7.59 -11.00 -10.35
CA ASN A 535 -7.80 -10.56 -11.73
C ASN A 535 -8.64 -11.58 -12.53
N PRO A 536 -9.98 -11.48 -12.45
CA PRO A 536 -10.86 -12.45 -13.09
C PRO A 536 -10.97 -12.22 -14.60
N MET A 537 -10.59 -11.05 -15.12
CA MET A 537 -10.44 -10.83 -16.57
C MET A 537 -9.28 -11.66 -17.13
N ALA A 538 -8.10 -11.62 -16.51
CA ALA A 538 -6.97 -12.46 -16.87
C ALA A 538 -7.29 -13.96 -16.69
N ALA A 539 -7.93 -14.35 -15.58
CA ALA A 539 -8.33 -15.74 -15.34
C ALA A 539 -9.32 -16.27 -16.39
N TRP A 540 -10.29 -15.44 -16.83
CA TRP A 540 -11.17 -15.78 -17.94
C TRP A 540 -10.40 -15.90 -19.26
N ALA A 541 -9.50 -14.96 -19.56
CA ALA A 541 -8.74 -14.96 -20.80
C ALA A 541 -7.88 -16.22 -20.96
N LEU A 542 -7.10 -16.58 -19.93
CA LEU A 542 -6.23 -17.77 -19.92
C LEU A 542 -7.01 -19.10 -19.97
N SER A 543 -8.28 -19.12 -19.55
CA SER A 543 -9.12 -20.31 -19.60
C SER A 543 -10.01 -20.41 -20.85
N ASN A 544 -10.40 -19.29 -21.47
CA ASN A 544 -11.39 -19.26 -22.56
C ASN A 544 -10.80 -18.86 -23.92
N VAL A 545 -9.91 -17.86 -23.97
CA VAL A 545 -9.43 -17.26 -25.23
C VAL A 545 -8.34 -18.12 -25.86
N ASN A 546 -8.62 -18.70 -27.03
CA ASN A 546 -7.77 -19.74 -27.63
C ASN A 546 -6.29 -19.37 -27.84
N ALA A 547 -5.98 -18.10 -28.13
CA ALA A 547 -4.59 -17.65 -28.30
C ALA A 547 -3.85 -17.36 -26.98
N LEU A 548 -4.58 -17.28 -25.86
CA LEU A 548 -4.05 -17.03 -24.50
C LEU A 548 -4.05 -18.28 -23.62
N LYS A 549 -4.53 -19.43 -24.11
CA LYS A 549 -4.51 -20.70 -23.36
C LYS A 549 -3.05 -21.14 -23.11
N PRO A 550 -2.63 -21.33 -21.84
CA PRO A 550 -1.28 -21.79 -21.53
C PRO A 550 -1.01 -23.22 -22.04
N LYS A 551 0.25 -23.64 -22.06
CA LYS A 551 0.67 -24.95 -22.62
C LYS A 551 0.65 -26.08 -21.60
N GLY A 552 0.68 -25.77 -20.31
CA GLY A 552 0.57 -26.73 -19.22
C GLY A 552 -0.73 -27.53 -19.33
N SER A 553 -0.61 -28.86 -19.27
CA SER A 553 -1.70 -29.81 -19.51
C SER A 553 -2.90 -29.64 -18.56
N THR A 554 -2.73 -28.93 -17.45
CA THR A 554 -3.80 -28.63 -16.49
C THR A 554 -4.05 -27.13 -16.26
N ALA A 555 -3.30 -26.26 -16.95
CA ALA A 555 -3.35 -24.81 -16.71
C ALA A 555 -4.73 -24.20 -17.00
N VAL A 556 -5.37 -24.61 -18.09
CA VAL A 556 -6.69 -24.11 -18.52
C VAL A 556 -7.79 -24.43 -17.49
N SER A 557 -7.75 -25.61 -16.84
CA SER A 557 -8.70 -25.98 -15.79
C SER A 557 -8.38 -25.33 -14.45
N ASP A 558 -7.09 -25.09 -14.13
CA ASP A 558 -6.71 -24.29 -12.97
C ASP A 558 -7.22 -22.84 -13.09
N TRP A 559 -7.06 -22.21 -14.26
CA TRP A 559 -7.55 -20.84 -14.48
C TRP A 559 -9.08 -20.73 -14.51
N SER A 560 -9.78 -21.75 -15.01
CA SER A 560 -11.25 -21.83 -14.91
C SER A 560 -11.73 -21.99 -13.46
N THR A 561 -11.00 -22.78 -12.66
CA THR A 561 -11.23 -22.90 -11.22
C THR A 561 -10.93 -21.59 -10.50
N SER A 562 -9.84 -20.90 -10.88
CA SER A 562 -9.43 -19.63 -10.29
C SER A 562 -10.41 -18.50 -10.58
N LEU A 563 -10.90 -18.36 -11.82
CA LEU A 563 -11.97 -17.42 -12.17
C LEU A 563 -13.17 -17.56 -11.23
N THR A 564 -13.63 -18.81 -11.02
CA THR A 564 -14.76 -19.11 -10.13
C THR A 564 -14.42 -18.76 -8.68
N ARG A 565 -13.24 -19.17 -8.21
CA ARG A 565 -12.75 -18.92 -6.84
C ARG A 565 -12.57 -17.44 -6.53
N GLN A 566 -12.08 -16.64 -7.47
CA GLN A 566 -11.90 -15.19 -7.30
C GLN A 566 -13.24 -14.46 -7.18
N LEU A 567 -14.24 -14.81 -8.01
CA LEU A 567 -15.59 -14.24 -7.89
C LEU A 567 -16.26 -14.64 -6.56
N GLN A 568 -16.11 -15.90 -6.13
CA GLN A 568 -16.52 -16.33 -4.79
C GLN A 568 -15.83 -15.52 -3.68
N PHE A 569 -14.51 -15.27 -3.79
CA PHE A 569 -13.73 -14.54 -2.79
C PHE A 569 -14.18 -13.08 -2.68
N TYR A 570 -14.34 -12.39 -3.81
CA TYR A 570 -14.91 -11.04 -3.86
C TYR A 570 -16.29 -10.97 -3.20
N LYS A 571 -17.16 -11.95 -3.44
CA LYS A 571 -18.49 -11.94 -2.84
C LYS A 571 -18.48 -12.22 -1.34
N TRP A 572 -17.58 -13.08 -0.87
CA TRP A 572 -17.38 -13.37 0.55
C TRP A 572 -16.78 -12.18 1.32
N LEU A 573 -15.93 -11.38 0.67
CA LEU A 573 -15.34 -10.17 1.23
C LEU A 573 -16.23 -8.92 1.09
N GLN A 574 -17.34 -9.00 0.36
CA GLN A 574 -18.20 -7.84 0.11
C GLN A 574 -18.96 -7.44 1.38
N SER A 575 -18.68 -6.23 1.88
CA SER A 575 -19.31 -5.61 3.06
C SER A 575 -20.83 -5.42 2.91
N ALA A 576 -21.48 -5.09 4.03
CA ALA A 576 -22.88 -4.69 4.12
C ALA A 576 -23.18 -3.45 3.25
N GLU A 577 -22.23 -2.54 3.08
CA GLU A 577 -22.35 -1.33 2.25
C GLU A 577 -22.04 -1.63 0.78
N GLY A 578 -20.88 -2.21 0.46
CA GLY A 578 -20.53 -2.63 -0.90
C GLY A 578 -19.04 -2.79 -1.22
N GLY A 579 -18.16 -2.12 -0.47
CA GLY A 579 -16.70 -2.26 -0.56
C GLY A 579 -16.20 -3.67 -0.22
N ILE A 580 -15.01 -4.02 -0.70
CA ILE A 580 -14.40 -5.34 -0.57
C ILE A 580 -13.35 -5.36 0.56
N ALA A 581 -13.53 -6.20 1.58
CA ALA A 581 -12.58 -6.38 2.68
C ALA A 581 -11.27 -7.06 2.25
N GLY A 582 -10.26 -7.03 3.14
CA GLY A 582 -8.87 -7.38 2.82
C GLY A 582 -8.67 -8.75 2.17
N GLY A 583 -8.97 -9.84 2.87
CA GLY A 583 -8.77 -11.17 2.31
C GLY A 583 -8.74 -12.32 3.30
N ALA A 584 -7.80 -13.24 3.11
CA ALA A 584 -7.65 -14.44 3.94
C ALA A 584 -6.24 -15.04 3.90
N THR A 585 -5.86 -15.76 4.96
CA THR A 585 -4.59 -16.49 5.05
C THR A 585 -4.77 -17.97 5.43
N ASN A 586 -3.95 -18.85 4.84
CA ASN A 586 -3.75 -20.23 5.32
C ASN A 586 -2.65 -20.34 6.39
N SER A 587 -1.86 -19.29 6.59
CA SER A 587 -0.79 -19.21 7.59
C SER A 587 -1.10 -18.03 8.52
N TRP A 588 -1.81 -18.30 9.62
CA TRP A 588 -2.08 -17.27 10.62
C TRP A 588 -0.75 -16.82 11.26
N GLU A 589 -0.58 -15.49 11.40
CA GLU A 589 0.68 -14.85 11.80
C GLU A 589 1.90 -15.32 10.97
N GLY A 590 1.66 -15.83 9.76
CA GLY A 590 2.67 -16.29 8.79
C GLY A 590 3.52 -17.50 9.20
N HIS A 591 3.38 -18.01 10.42
CA HIS A 591 4.05 -19.22 10.94
C HIS A 591 3.07 -20.38 11.24
N TYR A 592 1.93 -20.43 10.53
CA TYR A 592 0.86 -21.41 10.70
C TYR A 592 0.30 -21.48 12.13
N ALA A 593 0.14 -20.35 12.81
CA ALA A 593 -0.50 -20.31 14.12
C ALA A 593 -1.98 -20.74 14.06
N SER A 594 -2.60 -20.93 15.22
CA SER A 594 -4.05 -21.18 15.30
C SER A 594 -4.81 -19.84 15.30
N PRO A 595 -5.59 -19.52 14.26
CA PRO A 595 -6.36 -18.28 14.21
C PRO A 595 -7.48 -18.27 15.27
N PRO A 596 -7.92 -17.08 15.74
CA PRO A 596 -9.08 -16.95 16.62
C PRO A 596 -10.29 -17.74 16.10
N SER A 597 -10.87 -18.61 16.94
CA SER A 597 -11.90 -19.58 16.53
C SER A 597 -13.23 -18.96 16.10
N SER A 598 -13.40 -17.65 16.26
CA SER A 598 -14.55 -16.87 15.78
C SER A 598 -14.42 -16.42 14.32
N LEU A 599 -13.22 -16.45 13.73
CA LEU A 599 -13.00 -15.95 12.37
C LEU A 599 -13.62 -16.90 11.33
N PRO A 600 -14.38 -16.36 10.35
CA PRO A 600 -14.92 -17.15 9.25
C PRO A 600 -13.77 -17.59 8.34
N LYS A 601 -13.98 -18.70 7.63
CA LYS A 601 -12.98 -19.29 6.73
C LYS A 601 -13.43 -19.39 5.29
N PHE A 602 -12.59 -18.97 4.34
CA PHE A 602 -12.79 -19.16 2.91
C PHE A 602 -11.94 -20.33 2.40
N PHE A 603 -12.61 -21.43 2.02
CA PHE A 603 -12.00 -22.72 1.65
C PHE A 603 -10.97 -23.27 2.66
N GLY A 604 -11.06 -22.83 3.92
CA GLY A 604 -10.16 -23.23 5.02
C GLY A 604 -9.18 -22.16 5.48
N MET A 605 -8.98 -21.11 4.69
CA MET A 605 -8.16 -19.94 5.03
C MET A 605 -8.94 -19.00 5.95
N ALA A 606 -8.35 -18.53 7.05
CA ALA A 606 -9.02 -17.61 7.97
C ALA A 606 -9.14 -16.20 7.38
N TYR A 607 -10.26 -15.52 7.64
CA TYR A 607 -10.45 -14.11 7.30
C TYR A 607 -9.36 -13.23 7.91
N ASP A 608 -8.85 -12.33 7.08
CA ASP A 608 -7.86 -11.33 7.45
C ASP A 608 -8.30 -10.00 6.83
N TRP A 609 -8.39 -8.95 7.64
CA TRP A 609 -8.83 -7.63 7.19
C TRP A 609 -7.67 -6.75 6.69
N GLN A 610 -6.43 -7.12 7.03
CA GLN A 610 -5.19 -6.44 6.67
C GLN A 610 -4.11 -7.43 6.15
N PRO A 611 -4.39 -8.29 5.14
CA PRO A 611 -3.42 -9.27 4.68
C PRO A 611 -2.03 -8.70 4.39
N VAL A 612 -1.01 -9.45 4.84
CA VAL A 612 0.42 -9.28 4.57
C VAL A 612 1.13 -8.14 5.27
N TYR A 613 0.54 -6.94 5.37
CA TYR A 613 1.22 -5.80 6.00
C TYR A 613 0.28 -4.88 6.79
N HIS A 614 0.83 -4.33 7.86
CA HIS A 614 0.15 -3.66 8.97
C HIS A 614 0.62 -2.21 9.17
N ASP A 615 1.72 -1.77 8.55
CA ASP A 615 2.18 -0.38 8.62
C ASP A 615 2.35 0.25 7.21
N PRO A 616 1.33 0.95 6.68
CA PRO A 616 -0.06 1.00 7.16
C PRO A 616 -0.85 -0.28 6.77
N PRO A 617 -1.96 -0.63 7.45
CA PRO A 617 -2.67 -1.87 7.15
C PRO A 617 -3.25 -1.94 5.74
N SER A 618 -2.97 -3.04 5.04
CA SER A 618 -3.05 -3.16 3.58
C SER A 618 -4.37 -2.70 2.94
N ASN A 619 -5.52 -3.16 3.45
CA ASN A 619 -6.82 -2.81 2.87
C ASN A 619 -7.40 -1.47 3.35
N GLN A 620 -6.61 -0.59 3.94
CA GLN A 620 -7.04 0.78 4.24
C GLN A 620 -7.02 1.70 3.02
N TRP A 621 -6.27 1.36 1.96
CA TRP A 621 -6.17 2.21 0.77
C TRP A 621 -7.30 1.92 -0.24
N PHE A 622 -8.06 2.95 -0.64
CA PHE A 622 -9.12 2.83 -1.65
C PHE A 622 -8.60 2.45 -3.06
N GLY A 623 -7.32 2.66 -3.38
CA GLY A 623 -6.74 2.28 -4.67
C GLY A 623 -6.91 0.80 -5.02
N PHE A 624 -6.81 -0.10 -4.03
CA PHE A 624 -7.12 -1.51 -4.23
C PHE A 624 -8.58 -1.77 -4.61
N GLN A 625 -9.53 -0.94 -4.19
CA GLN A 625 -10.92 -1.07 -4.60
C GLN A 625 -11.08 -0.74 -6.09
N ALA A 626 -10.45 0.34 -6.57
CA ALA A 626 -10.48 0.75 -7.96
C ALA A 626 -9.79 -0.29 -8.88
N TRP A 627 -8.50 -0.57 -8.66
CA TRP A 627 -7.72 -1.52 -9.47
C TRP A 627 -8.33 -2.91 -9.55
N SER A 628 -8.90 -3.38 -8.43
CA SER A 628 -9.57 -4.69 -8.33
C SER A 628 -10.89 -4.73 -9.09
N MET A 629 -11.77 -3.75 -8.85
CA MET A 629 -13.11 -3.75 -9.44
C MET A 629 -13.09 -3.36 -10.92
N GLU A 630 -12.05 -2.67 -11.40
CA GLU A 630 -11.83 -2.48 -12.84
C GLU A 630 -11.75 -3.83 -13.57
N ARG A 631 -10.97 -4.77 -13.03
CA ARG A 631 -10.81 -6.14 -13.57
C ARG A 631 -12.12 -6.94 -13.53
N VAL A 632 -13.02 -6.64 -12.57
CA VAL A 632 -14.37 -7.23 -12.49
C VAL A 632 -15.32 -6.55 -13.50
N ALA A 633 -15.22 -5.24 -13.67
CA ALA A 633 -15.99 -4.44 -14.63
C ALA A 633 -15.66 -4.81 -16.08
N GLU A 634 -14.39 -5.03 -16.40
CA GLU A 634 -13.94 -5.57 -17.68
C GLU A 634 -14.50 -6.97 -17.95
N LEU A 635 -14.43 -7.89 -16.98
CA LEU A 635 -15.02 -9.22 -17.14
C LEU A 635 -16.53 -9.12 -17.42
N TYR A 636 -17.26 -8.32 -16.65
CA TYR A 636 -18.69 -8.09 -16.88
C TYR A 636 -18.94 -7.47 -18.26
N TYR A 637 -18.15 -6.48 -18.67
CA TYR A 637 -18.25 -5.83 -19.97
C TYR A 637 -17.99 -6.81 -21.13
N ALA A 638 -16.89 -7.57 -21.10
CA ALA A 638 -16.52 -8.52 -22.13
C ALA A 638 -17.49 -9.71 -22.24
N THR A 639 -17.93 -10.26 -21.10
CA THR A 639 -18.62 -11.57 -21.07
C THR A 639 -20.11 -11.51 -20.69
N GLY A 640 -20.54 -10.46 -20.00
CA GLY A 640 -21.87 -10.41 -19.37
C GLY A 640 -22.01 -11.27 -18.11
N ASN A 641 -20.90 -11.73 -17.50
CA ASN A 641 -20.92 -12.58 -16.31
C ASN A 641 -21.80 -11.99 -15.17
N ALA A 642 -22.76 -12.80 -14.69
CA ALA A 642 -23.79 -12.36 -13.76
C ALA A 642 -23.29 -12.20 -12.32
N ASP A 643 -22.27 -12.96 -11.91
CA ASP A 643 -21.67 -12.86 -10.57
C ASP A 643 -20.84 -11.58 -10.46
N ALA A 644 -20.02 -11.29 -11.48
CA ALA A 644 -19.32 -10.02 -11.65
C ALA A 644 -20.29 -8.83 -11.63
N LYS A 645 -21.41 -8.90 -12.38
CA LYS A 645 -22.48 -7.90 -12.30
C LYS A 645 -23.01 -7.74 -10.87
N THR A 646 -23.31 -8.85 -10.18
CA THR A 646 -23.90 -8.84 -8.83
C THR A 646 -22.95 -8.28 -7.77
N ILE A 647 -21.62 -8.39 -7.98
CA ILE A 647 -20.60 -7.73 -7.15
C ILE A 647 -20.58 -6.22 -7.46
N LEU A 648 -20.49 -5.85 -8.75
CA LEU A 648 -20.41 -4.46 -9.22
C LEU A 648 -21.65 -3.63 -8.89
N ASP A 649 -22.86 -4.18 -9.05
CA ASP A 649 -24.12 -3.49 -8.78
C ASP A 649 -24.15 -2.87 -7.38
N LYS A 650 -23.59 -3.59 -6.39
CA LYS A 650 -23.47 -3.12 -5.01
C LYS A 650 -22.24 -2.24 -4.79
N TRP A 651 -21.08 -2.63 -5.32
CA TRP A 651 -19.84 -1.87 -5.13
C TRP A 651 -19.91 -0.49 -5.77
N VAL A 652 -20.45 -0.37 -6.99
CA VAL A 652 -20.59 0.91 -7.70
C VAL A 652 -21.55 1.83 -6.98
N ALA A 653 -22.65 1.32 -6.41
CA ALA A 653 -23.58 2.11 -5.61
C ALA A 653 -22.90 2.69 -4.36
N TRP A 654 -22.09 1.88 -3.66
CA TRP A 654 -21.29 2.32 -2.51
C TRP A 654 -20.24 3.37 -2.91
N ALA A 655 -19.40 3.10 -3.90
CA ALA A 655 -18.32 3.99 -4.32
C ALA A 655 -18.86 5.35 -4.83
N LEU A 656 -19.97 5.34 -5.59
CA LEU A 656 -20.63 6.58 -6.03
C LEU A 656 -21.22 7.38 -4.85
N SER A 657 -21.69 6.73 -3.78
CA SER A 657 -22.15 7.43 -2.57
C SER A 657 -21.02 8.09 -1.79
N GLY A 658 -19.78 7.60 -1.95
CA GLY A 658 -18.56 8.19 -1.41
C GLY A 658 -17.82 9.14 -2.36
N THR A 659 -18.44 9.56 -3.48
CA THR A 659 -17.78 10.39 -4.50
C THR A 659 -18.47 11.73 -4.67
N THR A 660 -17.71 12.82 -4.58
CA THR A 660 -18.16 14.18 -4.90
C THR A 660 -17.39 14.72 -6.10
N VAL A 661 -18.09 15.32 -7.06
CA VAL A 661 -17.48 16.13 -8.13
C VAL A 661 -18.20 17.48 -8.17
N ASN A 662 -17.45 18.56 -8.02
CA ASN A 662 -17.96 19.93 -7.92
C ASN A 662 -18.16 20.55 -9.30
N SER A 663 -18.91 21.65 -9.37
CA SER A 663 -19.18 22.37 -10.64
C SER A 663 -17.96 23.05 -11.27
N ASP A 664 -16.86 23.19 -10.52
CA ASP A 664 -15.56 23.62 -11.05
C ASP A 664 -14.69 22.45 -11.54
N GLY A 665 -15.13 21.20 -11.40
CA GLY A 665 -14.38 20.00 -11.76
C GLY A 665 -13.37 19.55 -10.71
N THR A 666 -13.30 20.18 -9.53
CA THR A 666 -12.61 19.56 -8.38
C THR A 666 -13.41 18.35 -7.91
N PHE A 667 -12.73 17.31 -7.43
CA PHE A 667 -13.38 16.09 -6.98
C PHE A 667 -12.78 15.59 -5.66
N GLN A 668 -13.54 14.72 -5.00
CA GLN A 668 -13.14 13.97 -3.82
C GLN A 668 -13.69 12.55 -3.96
N ILE A 669 -12.77 11.58 -4.04
CA ILE A 669 -13.06 10.15 -3.99
C ILE A 669 -12.63 9.59 -2.62
N PRO A 670 -13.09 8.41 -2.19
CA PRO A 670 -12.65 7.82 -0.92
C PRO A 670 -11.13 7.61 -0.90
N SER A 671 -10.51 7.80 0.26
CA SER A 671 -9.07 7.65 0.47
C SER A 671 -8.79 6.53 1.47
N THR A 672 -8.88 6.82 2.77
CA THR A 672 -8.66 5.85 3.84
C THR A 672 -9.97 5.15 4.21
N LEU A 673 -9.92 3.82 4.27
CA LEU A 673 -11.01 2.94 4.64
C LEU A 673 -10.78 2.34 6.04
N ARG A 674 -11.85 2.22 6.83
CA ARG A 674 -11.86 1.51 8.11
C ARG A 674 -12.83 0.33 8.04
N TRP A 675 -12.39 -0.80 8.57
CA TRP A 675 -13.11 -2.07 8.53
C TRP A 675 -13.54 -2.47 9.94
N THR A 676 -14.77 -2.95 10.10
CA THR A 676 -15.24 -3.53 11.36
C THR A 676 -16.07 -4.80 11.12
N GLY A 677 -16.02 -5.71 12.08
CA GLY A 677 -16.64 -7.03 11.94
C GLY A 677 -15.88 -7.95 10.99
N GLN A 678 -16.60 -8.92 10.43
CA GLN A 678 -16.06 -10.05 9.67
C GLN A 678 -17.17 -10.63 8.78
N PRO A 679 -16.85 -11.39 7.71
CA PRO A 679 -17.85 -12.12 6.93
C PRO A 679 -18.78 -12.97 7.82
N ASP A 680 -20.07 -13.03 7.49
CA ASP A 680 -21.11 -13.61 8.35
C ASP A 680 -20.93 -15.12 8.57
N ALA A 681 -20.26 -15.81 7.64
CA ALA A 681 -20.04 -17.26 7.68
C ALA A 681 -18.77 -17.70 6.96
N SER A 682 -18.26 -18.87 7.34
CA SER A 682 -17.29 -19.63 6.54
C SER A 682 -17.92 -20.11 5.23
N PHE A 683 -17.14 -20.14 4.15
CA PHE A 683 -17.58 -20.56 2.82
C PHE A 683 -16.61 -21.55 2.17
N SER A 684 -17.15 -22.64 1.61
CA SER A 684 -16.39 -23.59 0.78
C SER A 684 -17.30 -24.29 -0.26
N GLY A 685 -18.34 -23.59 -0.73
CA GLY A 685 -19.37 -24.15 -1.61
C GLY A 685 -19.03 -24.05 -3.11
N SER A 686 -19.85 -24.69 -3.95
CA SER A 686 -19.78 -24.58 -5.41
C SER A 686 -20.55 -23.39 -6.00
N GLY A 687 -21.54 -22.85 -5.27
CA GLY A 687 -22.28 -21.65 -5.65
C GLY A 687 -21.56 -20.35 -5.26
N MET A 688 -22.32 -19.28 -5.05
CA MET A 688 -21.80 -18.02 -4.50
C MET A 688 -22.06 -17.90 -2.99
N PRO A 689 -21.20 -17.20 -2.23
CA PRO A 689 -21.47 -16.85 -0.84
C PRO A 689 -22.75 -16.01 -0.66
N SER A 690 -23.37 -16.13 0.51
CA SER A 690 -24.39 -15.20 0.98
C SER A 690 -23.82 -13.78 1.14
N ALA A 691 -24.67 -12.76 1.09
CA ALA A 691 -24.26 -11.39 1.38
C ALA A 691 -24.03 -11.21 2.88
N ASN A 692 -22.96 -10.50 3.25
CA ASN A 692 -22.67 -10.18 4.64
C ASN A 692 -23.58 -9.06 5.18
N THR A 693 -23.86 -9.13 6.48
CA THR A 693 -24.66 -8.18 7.25
C THR A 693 -23.91 -7.63 8.47
N GLY A 694 -22.87 -8.33 8.94
CA GLY A 694 -22.00 -7.93 10.07
C GLY A 694 -20.58 -7.52 9.68
N LEU A 695 -20.27 -7.41 8.38
CA LEU A 695 -19.01 -6.88 7.84
C LEU A 695 -19.23 -5.46 7.32
N HIS A 696 -18.56 -4.47 7.89
CA HIS A 696 -18.80 -3.05 7.56
C HIS A 696 -17.53 -2.33 7.10
N VAL A 697 -17.70 -1.43 6.12
CA VAL A 697 -16.69 -0.46 5.70
C VAL A 697 -17.13 0.97 6.00
N THR A 698 -16.21 1.80 6.46
CA THR A 698 -16.40 3.25 6.65
C THR A 698 -15.31 4.00 5.88
N ILE A 699 -15.71 5.03 5.14
CA ILE A 699 -14.78 5.99 4.52
C ILE A 699 -14.38 6.99 5.62
N GLN A 700 -13.10 7.06 5.96
CA GLN A 700 -12.59 7.98 6.98
C GLN A 700 -12.31 9.37 6.39
N ASP A 701 -11.69 9.41 5.22
CA ASP A 701 -11.25 10.61 4.53
C ASP A 701 -11.28 10.41 3.00
N TYR A 702 -11.00 11.48 2.29
CA TYR A 702 -11.15 11.61 0.84
C TYR A 702 -9.87 12.19 0.23
N THR A 703 -9.67 11.95 -1.07
CA THR A 703 -8.50 12.39 -1.84
C THR A 703 -8.91 12.86 -3.24
N ASP A 704 -8.04 13.65 -3.86
CA ASP A 704 -8.03 13.99 -5.28
C ASP A 704 -6.99 13.19 -6.09
N ASP A 705 -6.50 12.05 -5.55
CA ASP A 705 -5.60 11.08 -6.22
C ASP A 705 -6.08 10.77 -7.66
N ILE A 706 -5.34 11.33 -8.61
CA ILE A 706 -5.62 11.27 -10.05
C ILE A 706 -5.42 9.86 -10.64
N GLY A 707 -4.53 9.05 -10.08
CA GLY A 707 -4.25 7.69 -10.55
C GLY A 707 -5.38 6.75 -10.15
N VAL A 708 -5.75 6.78 -8.87
CA VAL A 708 -6.90 6.03 -8.36
C VAL A 708 -8.20 6.52 -9.00
N ALA A 709 -8.36 7.84 -9.23
CA ALA A 709 -9.50 8.37 -9.98
C ALA A 709 -9.54 7.90 -11.44
N GLY A 710 -8.39 7.71 -12.09
CA GLY A 710 -8.28 7.13 -13.44
C GLY A 710 -8.79 5.69 -13.50
N SER A 711 -8.31 4.80 -12.63
CA SER A 711 -8.80 3.41 -12.54
C SER A 711 -10.27 3.33 -12.07
N TYR A 712 -10.69 4.22 -11.17
CA TYR A 712 -12.08 4.31 -10.75
C TYR A 712 -13.00 4.74 -11.91
N ALA A 713 -12.58 5.72 -12.72
CA ALA A 713 -13.29 6.10 -13.94
C ALA A 713 -13.38 4.93 -14.94
N LYS A 714 -12.30 4.14 -15.11
CA LYS A 714 -12.33 2.91 -15.94
C LYS A 714 -13.33 1.87 -15.41
N THR A 715 -13.32 1.61 -14.10
CA THR A 715 -14.30 0.74 -13.42
C THR A 715 -15.74 1.18 -13.71
N LEU A 716 -16.02 2.47 -13.50
CA LEU A 716 -17.34 3.06 -13.73
C LEU A 716 -17.77 3.00 -15.20
N MET A 717 -16.88 3.30 -16.15
CA MET A 717 -17.24 3.31 -17.58
C MET A 717 -17.46 1.92 -18.17
N PHE A 718 -16.65 0.91 -17.81
CA PHE A 718 -16.86 -0.47 -18.25
C PHE A 718 -18.18 -1.03 -17.71
N TYR A 719 -18.46 -0.81 -16.42
CA TYR A 719 -19.74 -1.16 -15.82
C TYR A 719 -20.91 -0.42 -16.49
N ALA A 720 -20.80 0.90 -16.70
CA ALA A 720 -21.86 1.71 -17.31
C ALA A 720 -22.14 1.32 -18.76
N ALA A 721 -21.10 1.05 -19.57
CA ALA A 721 -21.23 0.64 -20.97
C ALA A 721 -21.96 -0.70 -21.12
N LYS A 722 -21.88 -1.59 -20.13
CA LYS A 722 -22.57 -2.88 -20.12
C LYS A 722 -23.95 -2.85 -19.45
N SER A 723 -24.12 -2.05 -18.40
CA SER A 723 -25.35 -1.99 -17.59
C SER A 723 -26.35 -0.92 -18.04
N GLY A 724 -25.90 0.10 -18.78
CA GLY A 724 -26.67 1.31 -19.06
C GLY A 724 -26.75 2.29 -17.87
N ASN A 725 -25.96 2.11 -16.81
CA ASN A 725 -26.01 2.97 -15.63
C ASN A 725 -25.52 4.41 -15.95
N ALA A 726 -26.48 5.32 -16.06
CA ALA A 726 -26.22 6.72 -16.43
C ALA A 726 -25.38 7.47 -15.38
N GLN A 727 -25.58 7.22 -14.08
CA GLN A 727 -24.82 7.90 -13.02
C GLN A 727 -23.35 7.51 -13.06
N ALA A 728 -23.05 6.21 -13.16
CA ALA A 728 -21.69 5.71 -13.30
C ALA A 728 -20.99 6.30 -14.53
N LYS A 729 -21.68 6.37 -15.69
CA LYS A 729 -21.15 7.07 -16.87
C LYS A 729 -20.87 8.54 -16.60
N SER A 730 -21.82 9.29 -16.03
CA SER A 730 -21.66 10.73 -15.80
C SER A 730 -20.55 11.03 -14.79
N THR A 731 -20.38 10.22 -13.76
CA THR A 731 -19.30 10.39 -12.77
C THR A 731 -17.94 10.03 -13.37
N ALA A 732 -17.84 8.96 -14.16
CA ALA A 732 -16.61 8.64 -14.90
C ALA A 732 -16.19 9.81 -15.82
N LYS A 733 -17.15 10.38 -16.56
CA LYS A 733 -16.91 11.57 -17.39
C LYS A 733 -16.44 12.76 -16.55
N ALA A 734 -17.16 13.08 -15.47
CA ALA A 734 -16.90 14.27 -14.65
C ALA A 734 -15.55 14.20 -13.91
N LEU A 735 -15.09 13.01 -13.51
CA LEU A 735 -13.74 12.80 -12.98
C LEU A 735 -12.68 13.11 -14.04
N LEU A 736 -12.82 12.55 -15.26
CA LEU A 736 -11.87 12.79 -16.35
C LEU A 736 -11.86 14.24 -16.83
N ASP A 737 -13.05 14.86 -16.97
CA ASP A 737 -13.19 16.29 -17.26
C ASP A 737 -12.49 17.14 -16.20
N GLY A 738 -12.65 16.78 -14.92
CA GLY A 738 -12.04 17.46 -13.76
C GLY A 738 -10.52 17.41 -13.78
N ILE A 739 -9.95 16.21 -13.88
CA ILE A 739 -8.51 15.97 -14.02
C ILE A 739 -7.95 16.75 -15.22
N TRP A 740 -8.61 16.64 -16.38
CA TRP A 740 -8.15 17.27 -17.61
C TRP A 740 -8.14 18.81 -17.54
N LYS A 741 -9.13 19.38 -16.85
CA LYS A 741 -9.29 20.82 -16.69
C LYS A 741 -8.35 21.42 -15.64
N ASN A 742 -8.17 20.73 -14.51
CA ASN A 742 -7.61 21.34 -13.29
C ASN A 742 -6.20 20.85 -12.93
N ASN A 743 -5.77 19.69 -13.43
CA ASN A 743 -4.56 19.00 -12.95
C ASN A 743 -3.42 18.90 -13.98
N GLN A 744 -3.56 19.49 -15.17
CA GLN A 744 -2.52 19.40 -16.21
C GLN A 744 -1.30 20.30 -15.95
N ASP A 745 -0.13 19.74 -16.25
CA ASP A 745 1.16 20.43 -16.26
C ASP A 745 1.98 20.06 -17.54
N ALA A 746 3.30 20.31 -17.52
CA ALA A 746 4.19 20.02 -18.66
C ALA A 746 4.49 18.52 -18.85
N LYS A 747 4.55 17.74 -17.75
CA LYS A 747 4.93 16.32 -17.75
C LYS A 747 3.72 15.41 -17.94
N GLY A 748 2.56 15.79 -17.43
CA GLY A 748 1.37 14.94 -17.47
C GLY A 748 0.17 15.62 -16.83
N VAL A 749 -0.29 15.01 -15.75
CA VAL A 749 -1.20 15.57 -14.74
C VAL A 749 -0.65 15.31 -13.34
N SER A 750 -0.87 16.23 -12.40
CA SER A 750 -0.44 16.10 -11.00
C SER A 750 -1.39 16.76 -9.99
N VAL A 751 -1.24 16.37 -8.71
CA VAL A 751 -1.87 16.99 -7.53
C VAL A 751 -0.81 17.34 -6.50
N ALA A 752 -1.15 18.24 -5.57
CA ALA A 752 -0.24 18.72 -4.53
C ALA A 752 -0.26 17.78 -3.30
N GLU A 753 0.59 16.77 -3.30
CA GLU A 753 0.66 15.75 -2.25
C GLU A 753 1.50 16.23 -1.05
N THR A 754 0.91 16.27 0.15
CA THR A 754 1.61 16.60 1.39
C THR A 754 2.17 15.33 2.04
N LYS A 755 3.49 15.14 1.96
CA LYS A 755 4.16 13.92 2.44
C LYS A 755 4.56 14.02 3.90
N ALA A 756 3.54 14.00 4.78
CA ALA A 756 3.72 14.02 6.23
C ALA A 756 4.43 12.76 6.77
N ASP A 757 4.36 11.65 6.03
CA ASP A 757 5.10 10.42 6.29
C ASP A 757 6.62 10.54 6.10
N TYR A 758 7.10 11.59 5.43
CA TYR A 758 8.55 11.82 5.26
C TYR A 758 9.27 12.31 6.53
N ASN A 759 8.56 12.41 7.66
CA ASN A 759 9.22 12.47 8.97
C ASN A 759 9.96 11.17 9.31
N ARG A 760 9.52 10.02 8.76
CA ARG A 760 10.11 8.69 8.96
C ARG A 760 11.43 8.47 8.21
N LEU A 761 11.88 9.42 7.39
CA LEU A 761 13.12 9.28 6.62
C LEU A 761 14.37 9.27 7.51
N ASP A 762 14.27 9.64 8.79
CA ASP A 762 15.32 9.45 9.81
C ASP A 762 14.87 8.49 10.95
N ASP A 763 13.85 7.66 10.72
CA ASP A 763 13.47 6.57 11.65
C ASP A 763 14.61 5.53 11.73
N PRO A 764 14.86 4.94 12.92
CA PRO A 764 15.84 3.87 13.09
C PRO A 764 15.36 2.58 12.41
N ILE A 765 16.22 1.97 11.59
CA ILE A 765 15.98 0.66 11.00
C ILE A 765 16.42 -0.45 11.96
N TYR A 766 15.64 -1.52 12.10
CA TYR A 766 16.07 -2.66 12.91
C TYR A 766 17.27 -3.37 12.26
N VAL A 767 18.35 -3.57 13.03
CA VAL A 767 19.52 -4.38 12.65
C VAL A 767 19.88 -5.30 13.83
N PRO A 768 20.05 -6.62 13.63
CA PRO A 768 20.36 -7.55 14.71
C PRO A 768 21.60 -7.17 15.52
N SER A 769 21.53 -7.36 16.85
CA SER A 769 22.61 -6.97 17.76
C SER A 769 23.93 -7.68 17.45
N GLY A 770 24.97 -6.90 17.13
CA GLY A 770 26.29 -7.41 16.76
C GLY A 770 26.48 -7.70 15.27
N TRP A 771 25.42 -7.59 14.45
CA TRP A 771 25.55 -7.59 13.00
C TRP A 771 26.06 -6.22 12.51
N SER A 772 26.93 -6.22 11.50
CA SER A 772 27.40 -5.00 10.85
C SER A 772 27.80 -5.25 9.40
N GLY A 773 27.46 -4.34 8.51
CA GLY A 773 27.76 -4.42 7.08
C GLY A 773 27.86 -3.05 6.41
N LYS A 774 27.95 -3.04 5.08
CA LYS A 774 27.97 -1.80 4.27
C LYS A 774 27.13 -1.89 3.00
N MET A 775 26.46 -0.79 2.67
CA MET A 775 25.90 -0.57 1.33
C MET A 775 27.02 -0.32 0.30
N PRO A 776 26.78 -0.46 -1.02
CA PRO A 776 27.82 -0.32 -2.04
C PRO A 776 28.50 1.06 -2.10
N ASN A 777 27.79 2.13 -1.76
CA ASN A 777 28.35 3.49 -1.61
C ASN A 777 29.27 3.65 -0.38
N GLY A 778 29.29 2.66 0.52
CA GLY A 778 30.10 2.64 1.74
C GLY A 778 29.34 2.97 3.03
N ASP A 779 28.04 3.29 2.97
CA ASP A 779 27.22 3.61 4.15
C ASP A 779 27.22 2.44 5.16
N PRO A 780 27.40 2.70 6.47
CA PRO A 780 27.47 1.66 7.49
C PRO A 780 26.07 1.18 7.93
N ILE A 781 25.80 -0.11 7.74
CA ILE A 781 24.59 -0.76 8.21
C ILE A 781 24.88 -1.39 9.58
N ASN A 782 24.23 -0.91 10.64
CA ASN A 782 24.46 -1.33 12.03
C ASN A 782 23.27 -0.92 12.93
N SER A 783 23.30 -1.27 14.22
CA SER A 783 22.19 -0.99 15.17
C SER A 783 21.92 0.50 15.49
N ASN A 784 22.61 1.44 14.83
CA ASN A 784 22.36 2.88 14.93
C ASN A 784 21.95 3.49 13.56
N SER A 785 21.68 2.65 12.56
CA SER A 785 21.28 3.10 11.23
C SER A 785 19.82 3.58 11.23
N THR A 786 19.57 4.70 10.55
CA THR A 786 18.25 5.19 10.15
C THR A 786 18.01 4.96 8.65
N PHE A 787 16.77 5.12 8.16
CA PHE A 787 16.42 4.96 6.74
C PHE A 787 17.39 5.72 5.80
N ILE A 788 17.60 7.01 6.06
CA ILE A 788 18.50 7.88 5.30
C ILE A 788 19.99 7.56 5.51
N SER A 789 20.38 6.94 6.63
CA SER A 789 21.78 6.64 6.93
C SER A 789 22.39 5.57 6.02
N ILE A 790 21.56 4.68 5.47
CA ILE A 790 21.94 3.63 4.50
C ILE A 790 21.53 3.98 3.06
N ARG A 791 21.03 5.20 2.85
CA ARG A 791 20.61 5.77 1.56
C ARG A 791 21.22 7.17 1.39
N SER A 792 22.47 7.38 1.82
CA SER A 792 23.05 8.73 1.97
C SER A 792 23.14 9.52 0.67
N TRP A 793 23.08 8.83 -0.49
CA TRP A 793 22.94 9.43 -1.81
C TRP A 793 21.71 10.33 -1.95
N TYR A 794 20.62 10.10 -1.19
CA TYR A 794 19.44 10.96 -1.16
C TYR A 794 19.76 12.40 -0.76
N LYS A 795 20.86 12.64 -0.03
CA LYS A 795 21.28 13.99 0.37
C LYS A 795 21.80 14.85 -0.79
N ASN A 796 21.97 14.24 -1.97
CA ASN A 796 22.28 14.92 -3.23
C ASN A 796 21.05 15.11 -4.14
N ASP A 797 19.87 14.63 -3.73
CA ASP A 797 18.64 14.78 -4.49
C ASP A 797 18.23 16.28 -4.55
N PRO A 798 17.79 16.80 -5.71
CA PRO A 798 17.38 18.21 -5.86
C PRO A 798 16.34 18.67 -4.82
N ASP A 799 15.43 17.78 -4.43
CA ASP A 799 14.34 18.05 -3.50
C ASP A 799 14.68 17.68 -2.04
N TRP A 800 15.86 17.13 -1.76
CA TRP A 800 16.30 16.83 -0.38
C TRP A 800 16.18 18.04 0.56
N SER A 801 16.40 19.25 0.04
CA SER A 801 16.26 20.49 0.81
C SER A 801 14.85 20.69 1.42
N LYS A 802 13.79 20.19 0.77
CA LYS A 802 12.42 20.20 1.30
C LYS A 802 12.29 19.25 2.50
N VAL A 803 12.76 18.02 2.34
CA VAL A 803 12.74 16.97 3.38
C VAL A 803 13.61 17.35 4.57
N GLN A 804 14.84 17.82 4.33
CA GLN A 804 15.76 18.25 5.38
C GLN A 804 15.17 19.39 6.22
N SER A 805 14.39 20.29 5.61
CA SER A 805 13.64 21.33 6.34
C SER A 805 12.57 20.73 7.26
N TYR A 806 11.84 19.72 6.79
CA TYR A 806 10.82 19.03 7.61
C TYR A 806 11.44 18.25 8.78
N LEU A 807 12.48 17.46 8.53
CA LEU A 807 13.22 16.73 9.57
C LEU A 807 13.84 17.68 10.63
N ASN A 808 14.17 18.92 10.24
CA ASN A 808 14.61 19.97 11.16
C ASN A 808 13.47 20.67 11.93
N GLY A 809 12.23 20.15 11.88
CA GLY A 809 11.07 20.70 12.57
C GLY A 809 10.24 21.72 11.76
N GLY A 810 10.40 21.75 10.43
CA GLY A 810 9.58 22.54 9.53
C GLY A 810 8.18 21.96 9.27
N SER A 811 7.48 22.51 8.28
CA SER A 811 6.24 21.91 7.75
C SER A 811 6.52 20.66 6.92
N ALA A 812 5.55 19.75 6.83
CA ALA A 812 5.60 18.62 5.91
C ALA A 812 5.81 19.09 4.45
N PRO A 813 6.66 18.43 3.66
CA PRO A 813 6.96 18.84 2.29
C PRO A 813 5.79 18.51 1.35
N VAL A 814 5.66 19.33 0.30
CA VAL A 814 4.65 19.15 -0.75
C VAL A 814 5.32 18.81 -2.08
N PHE A 815 4.78 17.82 -2.77
CA PHE A 815 5.27 17.31 -4.05
C PHE A 815 4.16 17.28 -5.10
N HIS A 816 4.57 17.15 -6.37
CA HIS A 816 3.69 16.93 -7.52
C HIS A 816 4.26 15.73 -8.28
N TYR A 817 3.71 14.54 -8.04
CA TYR A 817 4.31 13.30 -8.51
C TYR A 817 3.75 12.80 -9.84
N HIS A 818 4.66 12.44 -10.73
CA HIS A 818 4.38 11.88 -12.04
C HIS A 818 4.61 10.37 -12.03
N ARG A 819 3.91 9.65 -11.15
CA ARG A 819 3.97 8.18 -11.08
C ARG A 819 3.54 7.56 -12.40
N PHE A 820 4.38 6.72 -13.01
CA PHE A 820 4.17 6.18 -14.36
C PHE A 820 2.84 5.42 -14.48
N TRP A 821 2.49 4.64 -13.46
CA TRP A 821 1.20 3.93 -13.40
C TRP A 821 0.02 4.91 -13.38
N ALA A 822 0.07 6.00 -12.60
CA ALA A 822 -1.01 6.96 -12.47
C ALA A 822 -1.24 7.76 -13.77
N GLN A 823 -0.17 8.19 -14.42
CA GLN A 823 -0.27 8.83 -15.74
C GLN A 823 -0.87 7.89 -16.79
N THR A 824 -0.51 6.60 -16.72
CA THR A 824 -1.06 5.55 -17.59
C THR A 824 -2.52 5.24 -17.28
N ASP A 825 -2.94 5.20 -16.01
CA ASP A 825 -4.33 5.00 -15.61
C ASP A 825 -5.21 6.15 -16.13
N VAL A 826 -4.78 7.42 -15.97
CA VAL A 826 -5.48 8.58 -16.55
C VAL A 826 -5.49 8.54 -18.08
N ALA A 827 -4.36 8.27 -18.73
CA ALA A 827 -4.28 8.20 -20.19
C ALA A 827 -5.21 7.10 -20.75
N THR A 828 -5.09 5.87 -20.24
CA THR A 828 -5.93 4.74 -20.68
C THR A 828 -7.41 4.96 -20.35
N ALA A 829 -7.75 5.65 -19.26
CA ALA A 829 -9.13 6.05 -18.96
C ALA A 829 -9.70 7.02 -20.01
N LEU A 830 -8.93 8.05 -20.41
CA LEU A 830 -9.32 8.95 -21.50
C LEU A 830 -9.54 8.16 -22.81
N GLY A 831 -8.56 7.35 -23.21
CA GLY A 831 -8.66 6.50 -24.41
C GLY A 831 -9.89 5.59 -24.38
N GLN A 832 -10.12 4.91 -23.25
CA GLN A 832 -11.24 3.99 -23.08
C GLN A 832 -12.61 4.71 -23.06
N TYR A 833 -12.72 5.92 -22.48
CA TYR A 833 -13.97 6.69 -22.52
C TYR A 833 -14.33 7.07 -23.96
N GLY A 834 -13.35 7.55 -24.74
CA GLY A 834 -13.54 7.90 -26.16
C GLY A 834 -13.94 6.72 -27.03
N LEU A 835 -13.53 5.49 -26.68
CA LEU A 835 -13.91 4.26 -27.37
C LEU A 835 -15.29 3.72 -26.96
N LEU A 836 -15.65 3.78 -25.67
CA LEU A 836 -16.95 3.30 -25.17
C LEU A 836 -18.10 4.27 -25.48
N PHE A 837 -17.82 5.58 -25.44
CA PHE A 837 -18.82 6.64 -25.57
C PHE A 837 -18.40 7.67 -26.63
N PRO A 838 -18.30 7.29 -27.92
CA PRO A 838 -17.77 8.14 -28.98
C PRO A 838 -18.58 9.42 -29.24
N ASN A 839 -19.84 9.46 -28.79
CA ASN A 839 -20.77 10.60 -28.92
C ASN A 839 -20.87 11.45 -27.62
N GLY A 840 -20.05 11.18 -26.61
CA GLY A 840 -20.21 11.72 -25.24
C GLY A 840 -20.97 10.76 -24.33
#